data_AF-A0A1D2J6G6-F1
#
_entry.id   AF-A0A1D2J6G6-F1
#
_cell.length_a   1.000
_cell.length_b   1.000
_cell.length_c   1.000
_cell.angle_alpha   90.00
_cell.angle_beta   90.00
_cell.angle_gamma   90.00
#
_symmetry.space_group_name_H-M   'P 1'
#
loop_
_entity.id
_entity.type
_entity.pdbx_description
1 polymer ?
#
loop_
_entity_poly.entity_id
_entity_poly.type
_entity_poly.pdbx_seq_one_letter_code
_entity_poly.pdbx_strand_id
1 'polypeptide(L)'
;MPPPARPITRLLVANRGEIAVRILQAARELPNIETFALYTEGDRSHCDLGSPHHALTLPSPSSYMDIPLLVQLAREHTIDTVHPGYGFLSESAEFAQRMWEEARAKVIGPGWEVLAQTGDKLQAKELAEACGVPILKAMKTPTNDIDLIGRFAAEVGYPVMVKAVDGGGGRGIRFVKGADELQSAVDRATGESPSTKVFVEKAAVGSFHHVEVQVIGDGTGEVRHLWERDCSVQRRFQKIVEYSPAMMKDRKLVSKVIESALKIAKMIKYLSLGTFEFLVSETLSEFFFLEVNPRLQVEHTITECISSVDLVQTQLLLAQGVPLQQIGLGDIQNPEQPPNAYSIQLRLCAEDPSANFALSIGKITEFHVPGGNGVRVDTNISGLSSVVIGSDFDNMMAKIIVTSTSWAGVIQKARRVLDDTRVSGVRTNIDVLKGIIANSEFQQWQIDTQWFEANLETIIQNGKQLAASQSSRSALRASPASQPLSLGSNALRKGDAWSVNLEPLNLSGGANAGPPHHLVLSKLLRNEFPTSLSAEIEYTTPATATQPATTTPYRVTLSSTLASSSSMSSTHRRGDPNNASHITIPMSGKLIEMLVEEGDEIQENTVIAFIKQMKMELEIRSPRAGRVTWALELENEEGEDVPEGILLAELVDQKPGLHHLISDAEIVQVDIHLPTTEISNLGPTTQLGIKTLMLLFGVRKQSPRAMSSTTNTSLSIATTASAPTTHTQETTEAKVAFTASLTSVGTNLDADLRQRAQALHNNDGVIKMQEEKLRNTIQDLEKQSRELEKLADQGREGLKEVGDLQNWAELIEQDLLIVEESLRLADEEDEKNGRMKWKPESKLRRWF
;
A
#
# COMPACT_ATOMS: atom_id res chain seq x y z
N MET A 1 13.97 28.32 20.54
CA MET A 1 14.22 29.02 19.27
C MET A 1 14.72 28.00 18.26
N PRO A 2 14.38 28.13 16.96
CA PRO A 2 14.90 27.21 15.95
C PRO A 2 16.44 27.30 15.89
N PRO A 3 17.13 26.21 15.48
CA PRO A 3 18.58 26.25 15.27
C PRO A 3 19.00 27.38 14.32
N PRO A 4 20.16 28.00 14.54
CA PRO A 4 20.67 29.04 13.66
C PRO A 4 20.76 28.55 12.21
N ALA A 5 20.58 29.48 11.27
CA ALA A 5 20.76 29.19 9.86
C ALA A 5 22.23 28.85 9.55
N ARG A 6 22.45 27.82 8.72
CA ARG A 6 23.76 27.44 8.19
C ARG A 6 23.60 26.80 6.81
N PRO A 7 24.65 26.80 5.97
CA PRO A 7 24.64 26.07 4.70
C PRO A 7 24.33 24.58 4.94
N ILE A 8 23.52 24.00 4.06
CA ILE A 8 23.26 22.56 4.05
C ILE A 8 24.38 21.90 3.25
N THR A 9 25.09 20.95 3.84
CA THR A 9 26.13 20.17 3.13
C THR A 9 25.75 18.70 3.00
N ARG A 10 25.12 18.13 4.03
CA ARG A 10 24.66 16.75 4.13
C ARG A 10 23.22 16.70 4.59
N LEU A 11 22.34 16.33 3.67
CA LEU A 11 20.90 16.25 3.87
C LEU A 11 20.45 14.80 3.99
N LEU A 12 19.91 14.42 5.15
CA LEU A 12 19.19 13.16 5.34
C LEU A 12 17.71 13.36 5.06
N VAL A 13 17.15 12.56 4.16
CA VAL A 13 15.71 12.44 3.95
C VAL A 13 15.19 11.34 4.88
N ALA A 14 14.60 11.75 6.01
CA ALA A 14 14.06 10.84 7.03
C ALA A 14 12.62 10.43 6.69
N ASN A 15 12.42 9.92 5.47
CA ASN A 15 11.13 9.49 4.95
C ASN A 15 11.33 8.49 3.79
N ARG A 16 10.24 7.94 3.27
CA ARG A 16 10.21 6.97 2.15
C ARG A 16 9.21 7.39 1.07
N GLY A 17 9.00 6.51 0.10
CA GLY A 17 7.90 6.66 -0.85
C GLY A 17 8.04 7.87 -1.76
N GLU A 18 6.92 8.36 -2.28
CA GLU A 18 6.92 9.45 -3.27
C GLU A 18 7.57 10.73 -2.71
N ILE A 19 7.35 11.03 -1.43
CA ILE A 19 7.85 12.24 -0.81
C ILE A 19 9.38 12.21 -0.68
N ALA A 20 9.97 11.05 -0.42
CA ALA A 20 11.42 10.92 -0.44
C ALA A 20 11.98 11.23 -1.83
N VAL A 21 11.33 10.73 -2.90
CA VAL A 21 11.71 11.06 -4.29
C VAL A 21 11.62 12.57 -4.53
N ARG A 22 10.50 13.20 -4.14
CA ARG A 22 10.25 14.63 -4.30
C ARG A 22 11.31 15.50 -3.60
N ILE A 23 11.72 15.12 -2.39
CA ILE A 23 12.75 15.85 -1.63
C ILE A 23 14.13 15.65 -2.22
N LEU A 24 14.48 14.41 -2.58
CA LEU A 24 15.78 14.10 -3.18
C LEU A 24 15.97 14.84 -4.51
N GLN A 25 14.92 14.94 -5.33
CA GLN A 25 14.97 15.68 -6.59
C GLN A 25 15.17 17.19 -6.35
N ALA A 26 14.38 17.81 -5.47
CA ALA A 26 14.58 19.23 -5.12
C ALA A 26 15.98 19.51 -4.56
N ALA A 27 16.50 18.63 -3.72
CA ALA A 27 17.84 18.79 -3.15
C ALA A 27 18.94 18.71 -4.22
N ARG A 28 18.77 17.86 -5.25
CA ARG A 28 19.73 17.71 -6.37
C ARG A 28 19.76 18.91 -7.32
N GLU A 29 18.71 19.71 -7.34
CA GLU A 29 18.64 20.94 -8.12
C GLU A 29 19.38 22.10 -7.43
N LEU A 30 19.74 21.95 -6.15
CA LEU A 30 20.57 22.89 -5.41
C LEU A 30 22.05 22.47 -5.41
N PRO A 31 22.99 23.43 -5.46
CA PRO A 31 24.41 23.11 -5.52
C PRO A 31 24.95 22.59 -4.17
N ASN A 32 25.90 21.67 -4.23
CA ASN A 32 26.74 21.21 -3.10
C ASN A 32 25.99 20.56 -1.92
N ILE A 33 24.83 19.93 -2.16
CA ILE A 33 24.12 19.13 -1.14
C ILE A 33 24.36 17.64 -1.41
N GLU A 34 25.09 17.00 -0.50
CA GLU A 34 25.24 15.54 -0.44
C GLU A 34 23.99 14.94 0.23
N THR A 35 23.32 14.01 -0.45
CA THR A 35 21.99 13.50 -0.04
C THR A 35 22.06 12.07 0.46
N PHE A 36 21.36 11.81 1.57
CA PHE A 36 21.21 10.51 2.20
C PHE A 36 19.73 10.15 2.22
N ALA A 37 19.38 8.93 1.83
CA ALA A 37 18.02 8.41 1.94
C ALA A 37 17.99 7.16 2.82
N LEU A 38 16.92 6.98 3.57
CA LEU A 38 16.66 5.77 4.35
C LEU A 38 15.82 4.79 3.52
N TYR A 39 16.00 3.49 3.74
CA TYR A 39 15.14 2.45 3.18
C TYR A 39 15.14 1.19 4.06
N THR A 40 14.09 0.37 3.99
CA THR A 40 14.06 -0.98 4.59
C THR A 40 14.22 -2.03 3.51
N GLU A 41 14.52 -3.27 3.89
CA GLU A 41 14.50 -4.39 2.94
C GLU A 41 13.13 -4.46 2.23
N GLY A 42 13.14 -4.63 0.90
CA GLY A 42 11.93 -4.60 0.07
C GLY A 42 11.36 -3.22 -0.29
N ASP A 43 11.83 -2.13 0.32
CA ASP A 43 11.30 -0.77 0.12
C ASP A 43 12.38 0.22 -0.38
N ARG A 44 13.05 -0.12 -1.49
CA ARG A 44 14.18 0.67 -2.01
C ARG A 44 13.84 1.59 -3.19
N SER A 45 12.62 1.52 -3.71
CA SER A 45 12.27 2.13 -5.00
C SER A 45 12.42 3.66 -5.02
N HIS A 46 12.18 4.35 -3.90
CA HIS A 46 12.39 5.80 -3.81
C HIS A 46 13.87 6.19 -3.82
N CYS A 47 14.77 5.32 -3.34
CA CYS A 47 16.21 5.53 -3.49
C CYS A 47 16.62 5.42 -4.96
N ASP A 48 16.08 4.45 -5.70
CA ASP A 48 16.39 4.28 -7.13
C ASP A 48 15.95 5.48 -7.96
N LEU A 49 14.72 5.96 -7.72
CA LEU A 49 14.14 7.10 -8.44
C LEU A 49 14.72 8.45 -8.02
N GLY A 50 14.92 8.67 -6.72
CA GLY A 50 15.52 9.91 -6.21
C GLY A 50 17.03 9.99 -6.47
N SER A 51 17.68 8.85 -6.63
CA SER A 51 19.14 8.65 -6.74
C SER A 51 19.91 9.54 -5.74
N PRO A 52 19.79 9.25 -4.42
CA PRO A 52 20.59 9.92 -3.41
C PRO A 52 22.08 9.59 -3.60
N HIS A 53 22.96 10.39 -3.00
CA HIS A 53 24.39 10.06 -2.98
C HIS A 53 24.66 8.82 -2.11
N HIS A 54 23.88 8.66 -1.04
CA HIS A 54 23.96 7.52 -0.12
C HIS A 54 22.56 6.97 0.18
N ALA A 55 22.45 5.65 0.27
CA ALA A 55 21.24 4.97 0.71
C ALA A 55 21.58 4.13 1.94
N LEU A 56 20.90 4.37 3.06
CA LEU A 56 21.14 3.72 4.34
C LEU A 56 19.99 2.76 4.65
N THR A 57 20.33 1.52 4.98
CA THR A 57 19.34 0.51 5.34
C THR A 57 18.92 0.68 6.80
N LEU A 58 17.61 0.63 7.05
CA LEU A 58 17.01 0.53 8.37
C LEU A 58 16.66 -0.93 8.68
N PRO A 59 16.77 -1.36 9.96
CA PRO A 59 16.45 -2.73 10.36
C PRO A 59 15.00 -3.12 10.05
N SER A 60 14.04 -2.23 10.29
CA SER A 60 12.62 -2.52 10.08
C SER A 60 11.80 -1.26 9.77
N PRO A 61 10.56 -1.40 9.28
CA PRO A 61 9.67 -0.26 9.02
C PRO A 61 9.41 0.64 10.25
N SER A 62 9.42 0.07 11.47
CA SER A 62 9.24 0.85 12.69
C SER A 62 10.42 1.76 12.99
N SER A 63 11.61 1.47 12.45
CA SER A 63 12.83 2.26 12.62
C SER A 63 12.73 3.70 12.08
N TYR A 64 11.77 4.00 11.18
CA TYR A 64 11.48 5.39 10.80
C TYR A 64 10.95 6.25 11.97
N MET A 65 10.49 5.63 13.05
CA MET A 65 10.03 6.27 14.28
C MET A 65 11.08 6.22 15.41
N ASP A 66 12.21 5.55 15.19
CA ASP A 66 13.26 5.37 16.21
C ASP A 66 14.19 6.59 16.26
N ILE A 67 13.85 7.54 17.14
CA ILE A 67 14.65 8.76 17.33
C ILE A 67 16.10 8.46 17.71
N PRO A 68 16.42 7.60 18.72
CA PRO A 68 17.80 7.21 19.02
C PRO A 68 18.59 6.71 17.81
N LEU A 69 18.03 5.79 17.01
CA LEU A 69 18.69 5.26 15.83
C LEU A 69 18.96 6.36 14.79
N LEU A 70 17.98 7.21 14.51
CA LEU A 70 18.15 8.31 13.54
C LEU A 70 19.20 9.33 13.99
N VAL A 71 19.28 9.62 15.30
CA VAL A 71 20.32 10.47 15.89
C VAL A 71 21.70 9.81 15.74
N GLN A 72 21.80 8.51 15.98
CA GLN A 72 23.04 7.75 15.78
C GLN A 72 23.51 7.83 14.31
N LEU A 73 22.63 7.53 13.36
CA LEU A 73 22.92 7.61 11.92
C LEU A 73 23.36 9.01 11.50
N ALA A 74 22.71 10.05 12.04
CA ALA A 74 23.10 11.42 11.77
C ALA A 74 24.52 11.73 12.24
N ARG A 75 24.94 11.19 13.40
CA ARG A 75 26.31 11.35 13.92
C ARG A 75 27.33 10.57 13.09
N GLU A 76 27.05 9.30 12.79
CA GLU A 76 27.94 8.41 12.03
C GLU A 76 28.24 8.95 10.64
N HIS A 77 27.23 9.48 9.96
CA HIS A 77 27.35 10.03 8.61
C HIS A 77 27.60 11.54 8.58
N THR A 78 27.78 12.18 9.74
CA THR A 78 28.00 13.63 9.89
C THR A 78 26.92 14.46 9.18
N ILE A 79 25.67 14.02 9.28
CA ILE A 79 24.50 14.71 8.72
C ILE A 79 24.33 16.04 9.44
N ASP A 80 24.26 17.14 8.69
CA ASP A 80 24.00 18.45 9.26
C ASP A 80 22.52 18.85 9.15
N THR A 81 21.76 18.28 8.22
CA THR A 81 20.36 18.67 8.03
C THR A 81 19.50 17.44 7.74
N VAL A 82 18.29 17.42 8.31
CA VAL A 82 17.31 16.36 8.13
C VAL A 82 16.03 16.96 7.54
N HIS A 83 15.55 16.42 6.43
CA HIS A 83 14.23 16.73 5.91
C HIS A 83 13.26 15.60 6.31
N PRO A 84 12.27 15.85 7.17
CA PRO A 84 11.37 14.80 7.64
C PRO A 84 10.21 14.52 6.66
N GLY A 85 9.95 15.42 5.71
CA GLY A 85 8.82 15.27 4.78
C GLY A 85 7.49 15.46 5.51
N TYR A 86 6.61 14.46 5.41
CA TYR A 86 5.33 14.42 6.12
C TYR A 86 5.08 13.04 6.73
N GLY A 87 4.21 12.94 7.74
CA GLY A 87 4.06 11.70 8.52
C GLY A 87 5.34 11.39 9.32
N PHE A 88 5.47 10.14 9.79
CA PHE A 88 6.55 9.71 10.69
C PHE A 88 6.84 10.73 11.82
N LEU A 89 8.07 11.24 11.90
CA LEU A 89 8.54 12.18 12.92
C LEU A 89 8.49 13.65 12.47
N SER A 90 7.83 13.97 11.35
CA SER A 90 7.76 15.35 10.82
C SER A 90 7.10 16.37 11.75
N GLU A 91 6.26 15.90 12.67
CA GLU A 91 5.57 16.73 13.67
C GLU A 91 6.13 16.53 15.09
N SER A 92 7.22 15.76 15.24
CA SER A 92 7.80 15.44 16.55
C SER A 92 8.76 16.55 17.03
N ALA A 93 8.32 17.28 18.05
CA ALA A 93 9.16 18.25 18.76
C ALA A 93 10.40 17.59 19.38
N GLU A 94 10.24 16.42 19.97
CA GLU A 94 11.33 15.63 20.57
C GLU A 94 12.39 15.29 19.51
N PHE A 95 11.97 14.78 18.35
CA PHE A 95 12.89 14.45 17.27
C PHE A 95 13.72 15.67 16.82
N ALA A 96 13.04 16.80 16.60
CA ALA A 96 13.69 18.04 16.20
C ALA A 96 14.69 18.57 17.26
N GLN A 97 14.34 18.45 18.54
CA GLN A 97 15.20 18.86 19.64
C GLN A 97 16.42 17.94 19.78
N ARG A 98 16.21 16.62 19.84
CA ARG A 98 17.27 15.63 20.05
C ARG A 98 18.26 15.59 18.89
N MET A 99 17.79 15.71 17.64
CA MET A 99 18.66 15.86 16.47
C MET A 99 19.63 17.05 16.62
N TRP A 100 19.15 18.17 17.15
CA TRP A 100 19.98 19.35 17.35
C TRP A 100 20.95 19.18 18.53
N GLU A 101 20.47 18.67 19.67
CA GLU A 101 21.27 18.57 20.90
C GLU A 101 22.33 17.47 20.82
N GLU A 102 22.00 16.31 20.25
CA GLU A 102 22.83 15.10 20.27
C GLU A 102 23.64 14.90 18.98
N ALA A 103 23.09 15.25 17.82
CA ALA A 103 23.76 15.09 16.52
C ALA A 103 24.23 16.40 15.89
N ARG A 104 23.86 17.55 16.47
CA ARG A 104 24.06 18.88 15.85
C ARG A 104 23.50 18.93 14.45
N ALA A 105 22.37 18.27 14.18
CA ALA A 105 21.66 18.27 12.91
C ALA A 105 20.38 19.12 13.00
N LYS A 106 20.09 19.93 11.98
CA LYS A 106 18.87 20.75 11.91
C LYS A 106 17.77 19.95 11.25
N VAL A 107 16.63 19.79 11.92
CA VAL A 107 15.41 19.29 11.26
C VAL A 107 14.71 20.45 10.56
N ILE A 108 14.47 20.30 9.25
CA ILE A 108 13.74 21.27 8.45
C ILE A 108 12.27 21.30 8.88
N GLY A 109 11.81 22.47 9.30
CA GLY A 109 10.47 22.70 9.82
C GLY A 109 10.43 23.97 10.67
N PRO A 110 9.37 24.17 11.47
CA PRO A 110 9.21 25.39 12.26
C PRO A 110 10.01 25.41 13.57
N GLY A 111 10.65 24.29 13.94
CA GLY A 111 11.43 24.13 15.18
C GLY A 111 10.60 23.53 16.33
N TRP A 112 11.27 22.93 17.31
CA TRP A 112 10.64 22.12 18.36
C TRP A 112 9.66 22.89 19.26
N GLU A 113 9.89 24.18 19.52
CA GLU A 113 8.95 25.00 20.30
C GLU A 113 7.62 25.19 19.60
N VAL A 114 7.66 25.54 18.30
CA VAL A 114 6.44 25.69 17.50
C VAL A 114 5.78 24.32 17.34
N LEU A 115 6.54 23.26 17.05
CA LEU A 115 6.01 21.89 16.99
C LEU A 115 5.28 21.49 18.28
N ALA A 116 5.86 21.77 19.45
CA ALA A 116 5.23 21.48 20.74
C ALA A 116 3.95 22.29 20.96
N GLN A 117 3.96 23.58 20.60
CA GLN A 117 2.82 24.47 20.76
C GLN A 117 1.67 24.13 19.79
N THR A 118 1.98 23.69 18.56
CA THR A 118 0.96 23.39 17.53
C THR A 118 0.54 21.93 17.49
N GLY A 119 1.33 21.01 18.08
CA GLY A 119 1.02 19.58 18.12
C GLY A 119 -0.16 19.23 19.04
N ASP A 120 -0.39 20.04 20.07
CA ASP A 120 -1.59 19.94 20.90
C ASP A 120 -2.74 20.74 20.28
N LYS A 121 -3.79 20.05 19.85
CA LYS A 121 -4.96 20.64 19.18
C LYS A 121 -5.67 21.68 20.05
N LEU A 122 -5.65 21.54 21.37
CA LEU A 122 -6.27 22.53 22.26
C LEU A 122 -5.39 23.77 22.37
N GLN A 123 -4.07 23.62 22.52
CA GLN A 123 -3.16 24.77 22.55
C GLN A 123 -3.21 25.54 21.23
N ALA A 124 -3.31 24.85 20.09
CA ALA A 124 -3.50 25.48 18.79
C ALA A 124 -4.81 26.29 18.70
N LYS A 125 -5.90 25.78 19.30
CA LYS A 125 -7.18 26.49 19.37
C LYS A 125 -7.15 27.68 20.32
N GLU A 126 -6.51 27.56 21.48
CA GLU A 126 -6.30 28.68 22.41
C GLU A 126 -5.47 29.79 21.75
N LEU A 127 -4.44 29.42 20.98
CA LEU A 127 -3.67 30.36 20.18
C LEU A 127 -4.53 31.06 19.11
N ALA A 128 -5.39 30.32 18.42
CA ALA A 128 -6.32 30.89 17.43
C ALA A 128 -7.31 31.86 18.10
N GLU A 129 -7.88 31.49 19.24
CA GLU A 129 -8.78 32.34 20.03
C GLU A 129 -8.07 33.62 20.49
N ALA A 130 -6.84 33.52 20.98
CA ALA A 130 -6.00 34.67 21.36
C ALA A 130 -5.69 35.61 20.18
N CYS A 131 -5.70 35.08 18.95
CA CYS A 131 -5.56 35.86 17.72
C CYS A 131 -6.88 36.42 17.18
N GLY A 132 -8.01 36.19 17.87
CA GLY A 132 -9.35 36.59 17.43
C GLY A 132 -9.85 35.80 16.23
N VAL A 133 -9.34 34.59 16.01
CA VAL A 133 -9.76 33.70 14.92
C VAL A 133 -10.90 32.81 15.43
N PRO A 134 -12.04 32.70 14.71
CA PRO A 134 -13.16 31.89 15.16
C PRO A 134 -12.79 30.42 15.29
N ILE A 135 -13.24 29.79 16.39
CA ILE A 135 -13.11 28.34 16.63
C ILE A 135 -14.47 27.74 16.93
N LEU A 136 -14.64 26.44 16.65
CA LEU A 136 -15.80 25.69 17.11
C LEU A 136 -15.80 25.58 18.64
N LYS A 137 -17.00 25.58 19.25
CA LYS A 137 -17.14 25.31 20.68
C LYS A 137 -16.53 23.94 20.99
N ALA A 138 -15.56 23.91 21.89
CA ALA A 138 -14.84 22.69 22.27
C ALA A 138 -14.63 22.63 23.78
N MET A 139 -14.44 21.42 24.30
CA MET A 139 -13.99 21.21 25.67
C MET A 139 -12.60 21.83 25.86
N LYS A 140 -12.38 22.49 26.99
CA LYS A 140 -11.07 23.09 27.32
C LYS A 140 -10.07 22.10 27.91
N THR A 141 -10.56 20.98 28.42
CA THR A 141 -9.72 19.99 29.11
C THR A 141 -10.03 18.61 28.53
N PRO A 142 -9.03 17.91 27.98
CA PRO A 142 -9.20 16.53 27.57
C PRO A 142 -9.49 15.63 28.75
N THR A 143 -10.35 14.65 28.56
CA THR A 143 -10.75 13.69 29.59
C THR A 143 -11.05 12.34 28.97
N ASN A 144 -11.13 11.31 29.82
CA ASN A 144 -11.67 10.00 29.51
C ASN A 144 -12.98 9.72 30.28
N ASP A 145 -13.48 10.71 31.04
CA ASP A 145 -14.73 10.62 31.78
C ASP A 145 -15.92 10.79 30.85
N ILE A 146 -16.63 9.70 30.60
CA ILE A 146 -17.80 9.69 29.71
C ILE A 146 -18.94 10.59 30.21
N ASP A 147 -19.14 10.73 31.52
CA ASP A 147 -20.23 11.54 32.07
C ASP A 147 -19.97 13.03 31.84
N LEU A 148 -18.70 13.45 31.96
CA LEU A 148 -18.30 14.81 31.60
C LEU A 148 -18.45 15.06 30.10
N ILE A 149 -18.03 14.10 29.27
CA ILE A 149 -18.15 14.18 27.81
C ILE A 149 -19.63 14.26 27.38
N GLY A 150 -20.48 13.41 27.95
CA GLY A 150 -21.92 13.38 27.68
C GLY A 150 -22.63 14.67 28.09
N ARG A 151 -22.29 15.24 29.25
CA ARG A 151 -22.81 16.54 29.69
C ARG A 151 -22.45 17.66 28.72
N PHE A 152 -21.19 17.73 28.30
CA PHE A 152 -20.75 18.73 27.33
C PHE A 152 -21.45 18.55 25.97
N ALA A 153 -21.52 17.31 25.46
CA ALA A 153 -22.18 17.01 24.18
C ALA A 153 -23.68 17.42 24.19
N ALA A 154 -24.37 17.19 25.31
CA ALA A 154 -25.74 17.64 25.51
C ALA A 154 -25.87 19.17 25.58
N GLU A 155 -24.91 19.86 26.20
CA GLU A 155 -24.88 21.33 26.32
C GLU A 155 -24.68 22.01 24.95
N VAL A 156 -23.70 21.55 24.16
CA VAL A 156 -23.41 22.14 22.83
C VAL A 156 -24.37 21.66 21.75
N GLY A 157 -25.07 20.54 21.99
CA GLY A 157 -26.00 19.90 21.09
C GLY A 157 -25.33 19.06 19.99
N TYR A 158 -25.93 17.93 19.66
CA TYR A 158 -25.49 17.06 18.57
C TYR A 158 -25.76 17.66 17.18
N PRO A 159 -25.02 17.24 16.12
CA PRO A 159 -23.89 16.31 16.16
C PRO A 159 -22.62 16.96 16.75
N VAL A 160 -21.73 16.12 17.27
CA VAL A 160 -20.43 16.51 17.84
C VAL A 160 -19.29 15.68 17.24
N MET A 161 -18.06 16.16 17.38
CA MET A 161 -16.85 15.46 16.98
C MET A 161 -16.05 15.10 18.23
N VAL A 162 -15.76 13.81 18.40
CA VAL A 162 -14.83 13.31 19.42
C VAL A 162 -13.45 13.23 18.78
N LYS A 163 -12.43 13.81 19.43
CA LYS A 163 -11.06 13.84 18.93
C LYS A 163 -10.08 13.41 20.02
N ALA A 164 -9.21 12.45 19.71
CA ALA A 164 -8.03 12.15 20.51
C ALA A 164 -7.09 13.35 20.56
N VAL A 165 -6.41 13.56 21.69
CA VAL A 165 -5.43 14.65 21.86
C VAL A 165 -4.23 14.46 20.94
N ASP A 166 -3.69 13.23 20.89
CA ASP A 166 -2.44 12.91 20.19
C ASP A 166 -2.67 12.19 18.85
N GLY A 167 -3.88 12.30 18.28
CA GLY A 167 -4.28 11.63 17.03
C GLY A 167 -3.98 12.46 15.78
N GLY A 168 -3.18 11.91 14.85
CA GLY A 168 -2.87 12.52 13.55
C GLY A 168 -3.55 11.84 12.35
N GLY A 169 -3.72 12.57 11.25
CA GLY A 169 -4.16 12.01 9.95
C GLY A 169 -5.56 11.38 9.94
N GLY A 170 -6.52 11.98 10.67
CA GLY A 170 -7.89 11.47 10.78
C GLY A 170 -8.08 10.35 11.82
N ARG A 171 -7.00 9.79 12.38
CA ARG A 171 -7.05 8.81 13.48
C ARG A 171 -7.54 9.48 14.76
N GLY A 172 -8.30 8.74 15.56
CA GLY A 172 -8.89 9.21 16.80
C GLY A 172 -10.00 10.25 16.63
N ILE A 173 -10.50 10.47 15.41
CA ILE A 173 -11.62 11.38 15.13
C ILE A 173 -12.90 10.58 14.88
N ARG A 174 -14.00 10.93 15.55
CA ARG A 174 -15.31 10.29 15.40
C ARG A 174 -16.42 11.32 15.33
N PHE A 175 -17.22 11.23 14.27
CA PHE A 175 -18.45 11.99 14.14
C PHE A 175 -19.57 11.26 14.89
N VAL A 176 -20.26 11.98 15.79
CA VAL A 176 -21.29 11.41 16.66
C VAL A 176 -22.59 12.16 16.42
N LYS A 177 -23.61 11.44 15.91
CA LYS A 177 -24.91 12.03 15.54
C LYS A 177 -25.85 12.18 16.72
N GLY A 178 -25.73 11.29 17.72
CA GLY A 178 -26.62 11.22 18.86
C GLY A 178 -25.94 10.66 20.11
N ALA A 179 -26.64 10.72 21.23
CA ALA A 179 -26.12 10.27 22.53
C ALA A 179 -25.88 8.75 22.60
N ASP A 180 -26.63 7.98 21.82
CA ASP A 180 -26.52 6.53 21.68
C ASP A 180 -25.19 6.07 21.07
N GLU A 181 -24.59 6.89 20.20
CA GLU A 181 -23.30 6.60 19.54
C GLU A 181 -22.08 7.05 20.37
N LEU A 182 -22.29 7.89 21.39
CA LEU A 182 -21.21 8.62 22.06
C LEU A 182 -20.22 7.70 22.78
N GLN A 183 -20.71 6.73 23.57
CA GLN A 183 -19.85 5.81 24.34
C GLN A 183 -18.90 5.05 23.40
N SER A 184 -19.46 4.40 22.37
CA SER A 184 -18.68 3.64 21.39
C SER A 184 -17.65 4.52 20.66
N ALA A 185 -18.02 5.76 20.32
CA ALA A 185 -17.11 6.70 19.70
C ALA A 185 -15.94 7.10 20.61
N VAL A 186 -16.22 7.35 21.90
CA VAL A 186 -15.20 7.69 22.90
C VAL A 186 -14.26 6.52 23.17
N ASP A 187 -14.78 5.32 23.35
CA ASP A 187 -13.97 4.12 23.60
C ASP A 187 -12.99 3.88 22.45
N ARG A 188 -13.48 3.97 21.22
CA ARG A 188 -12.66 3.81 20.02
C ARG A 188 -11.63 4.93 19.85
N ALA A 189 -12.01 6.19 20.12
CA ALA A 189 -11.08 7.32 20.01
C ALA A 189 -9.99 7.26 21.09
N THR A 190 -10.36 6.80 22.29
CA THR A 190 -9.45 6.63 23.44
C THR A 190 -8.44 5.51 23.19
N GLY A 191 -8.88 4.37 22.64
CA GLY A 191 -7.98 3.26 22.27
C GLY A 191 -6.95 3.62 21.20
N GLU A 192 -7.18 4.70 20.45
CA GLU A 192 -6.24 5.22 19.44
C GLU A 192 -5.33 6.34 19.97
N SER A 193 -5.45 6.71 21.25
CA SER A 193 -4.68 7.78 21.90
C SER A 193 -3.68 7.20 22.91
N PRO A 194 -2.37 7.48 22.77
CA PRO A 194 -1.39 7.13 23.79
C PRO A 194 -1.70 7.73 25.17
N SER A 195 -2.20 8.97 25.23
CA SER A 195 -2.60 9.59 26.49
C SER A 195 -3.95 9.07 27.01
N THR A 196 -4.67 8.27 26.22
CA THR A 196 -6.03 7.80 26.51
C THR A 196 -7.02 8.94 26.79
N LYS A 197 -6.76 10.13 26.24
CA LYS A 197 -7.61 11.31 26.45
C LYS A 197 -8.24 11.78 25.15
N VAL A 198 -9.49 12.21 25.25
CA VAL A 198 -10.23 12.81 24.14
C VAL A 198 -10.78 14.17 24.56
N PHE A 199 -11.10 14.99 23.58
CA PHE A 199 -11.92 16.18 23.75
C PHE A 199 -13.06 16.16 22.74
N VAL A 200 -14.14 16.86 23.06
CA VAL A 200 -15.30 16.98 22.18
C VAL A 200 -15.44 18.41 21.68
N GLU A 201 -15.75 18.55 20.40
CA GLU A 201 -16.10 19.82 19.78
C GLU A 201 -17.44 19.74 19.05
N LYS A 202 -18.11 20.88 18.93
CA LYS A 202 -19.33 20.98 18.14
C LYS A 202 -19.00 20.69 16.67
N ALA A 203 -19.68 19.74 16.05
CA ALA A 203 -19.48 19.48 14.63
C ALA A 203 -20.16 20.58 13.80
N ALA A 204 -19.40 21.18 12.88
CA ALA A 204 -19.94 22.01 11.81
C ALA A 204 -20.46 21.10 10.69
N VAL A 205 -21.77 21.16 10.44
CA VAL A 205 -22.47 20.32 9.48
C VAL A 205 -23.24 21.16 8.47
N GLY A 206 -23.33 20.64 7.24
CA GLY A 206 -24.04 21.29 6.13
C GLY A 206 -23.25 22.43 5.51
N SER A 207 -22.91 22.30 4.22
CA SER A 207 -22.24 23.34 3.39
C SER A 207 -20.84 23.77 3.82
N PHE A 208 -20.23 23.08 4.81
CA PHE A 208 -18.85 23.36 5.21
C PHE A 208 -17.87 22.58 4.35
N HIS A 209 -16.93 23.32 3.78
CA HIS A 209 -15.78 22.82 3.05
C HIS A 209 -14.56 22.78 3.97
N HIS A 210 -13.72 21.76 3.80
CA HIS A 210 -12.40 21.72 4.41
C HIS A 210 -11.47 22.56 3.53
N VAL A 211 -11.10 23.74 4.01
CA VAL A 211 -10.22 24.67 3.30
C VAL A 211 -8.95 24.88 4.11
N GLU A 212 -7.81 24.84 3.46
CA GLU A 212 -6.53 24.94 4.13
C GLU A 212 -5.62 25.96 3.44
N VAL A 213 -4.85 26.72 4.21
CA VAL A 213 -4.00 27.79 3.71
C VAL A 213 -2.53 27.38 3.78
N GLN A 214 -1.84 27.45 2.64
CA GLN A 214 -0.39 27.27 2.62
C GLN A 214 0.29 28.51 3.19
N VAL A 215 0.99 28.36 4.31
CA VAL A 215 1.78 29.43 4.93
C VAL A 215 3.27 29.13 4.81
N ILE A 216 4.04 30.19 4.61
CA ILE A 216 5.50 30.19 4.54
C ILE A 216 6.02 31.28 5.46
N GLY A 217 7.00 30.99 6.32
CA GLY A 217 7.60 32.00 7.19
C GLY A 217 9.11 31.81 7.32
N ASP A 218 9.81 32.89 7.69
CA ASP A 218 11.27 32.89 7.87
C ASP A 218 11.73 32.89 9.32
N GLY A 219 10.79 32.77 10.28
CA GLY A 219 11.10 32.80 11.71
C GLY A 219 11.35 34.18 12.31
N THR A 220 11.37 35.25 11.49
CA THR A 220 11.58 36.64 11.96
C THR A 220 10.26 37.34 12.30
N GLY A 221 9.13 36.73 11.93
CA GLY A 221 7.79 37.32 11.99
C GLY A 221 7.23 37.65 10.60
N GLU A 222 8.07 37.62 9.56
CA GLU A 222 7.63 37.70 8.18
C GLU A 222 7.03 36.37 7.72
N VAL A 223 5.82 36.45 7.15
CA VAL A 223 5.09 35.31 6.62
C VAL A 223 4.44 35.67 5.29
N ARG A 224 4.21 34.67 4.44
CA ARG A 224 3.50 34.73 3.17
C ARG A 224 2.48 33.60 3.11
N HIS A 225 1.45 33.78 2.29
CA HIS A 225 0.55 32.70 1.90
C HIS A 225 0.81 32.31 0.44
N LEU A 226 0.54 31.06 0.09
CA LEU A 226 0.40 30.61 -1.29
C LEU A 226 -1.02 30.10 -1.53
N TRP A 227 -1.96 30.96 -1.17
CA TRP A 227 -3.41 30.75 -1.22
C TRP A 227 -3.87 29.46 -0.53
N GLU A 228 -5.12 29.11 -0.80
CA GLU A 228 -5.82 28.00 -0.18
C GLU A 228 -5.96 26.78 -1.11
N ARG A 229 -6.21 25.64 -0.47
CA ARG A 229 -6.65 24.39 -1.10
C ARG A 229 -7.97 23.98 -0.49
N ASP A 230 -8.83 23.35 -1.28
CA ASP A 230 -10.05 22.71 -0.82
C ASP A 230 -9.85 21.19 -0.87
N CYS A 231 -10.02 20.57 0.30
CA CYS A 231 -9.77 19.16 0.57
C CYS A 231 -11.06 18.45 1.04
N SER A 232 -12.23 18.98 0.66
CA SER A 232 -13.54 18.50 1.16
C SER A 232 -13.87 17.07 0.73
N VAL A 233 -13.29 16.56 -0.35
CA VAL A 233 -13.51 15.19 -0.82
C VAL A 233 -12.62 14.23 -0.03
N GLN A 234 -13.17 13.73 1.07
CA GLN A 234 -12.50 12.86 2.01
C GLN A 234 -13.38 11.65 2.41
N ARG A 235 -12.74 10.57 2.82
CA ARG A 235 -13.38 9.37 3.39
C ARG A 235 -12.87 9.18 4.81
N ARG A 236 -13.74 9.14 5.82
CA ARG A 236 -13.34 8.98 7.23
C ARG A 236 -12.16 9.90 7.60
N PHE A 237 -12.23 11.15 7.16
CA PHE A 237 -11.19 12.18 7.34
C PHE A 237 -9.86 11.93 6.61
N GLN A 238 -9.79 10.96 5.69
CA GLN A 238 -8.68 10.77 4.76
C GLN A 238 -8.97 11.48 3.44
N LYS A 239 -8.14 12.45 3.07
CA LYS A 239 -8.26 13.23 1.83
C LYS A 239 -8.06 12.31 0.60
N ILE A 240 -8.93 12.42 -0.40
CA ILE A 240 -8.88 11.62 -1.64
C ILE A 240 -8.61 12.50 -2.86
N VAL A 241 -9.30 13.66 -2.91
CA VAL A 241 -9.16 14.64 -3.99
C VAL A 241 -9.00 16.03 -3.37
N GLU A 242 -7.96 16.73 -3.80
CA GLU A 242 -7.69 18.10 -3.39
C GLU A 242 -7.63 19.01 -4.61
N TYR A 243 -8.01 20.27 -4.48
CA TYR A 243 -7.85 21.24 -5.57
C TYR A 243 -7.53 22.64 -5.07
N SER A 244 -6.86 23.40 -5.93
CA SER A 244 -6.48 24.79 -5.68
C SER A 244 -6.69 25.63 -6.93
N PRO A 245 -7.17 26.88 -6.80
CA PRO A 245 -7.74 27.47 -5.58
C PRO A 245 -9.07 26.80 -5.17
N ALA A 246 -9.60 27.14 -3.99
CA ALA A 246 -10.97 26.78 -3.64
C ALA A 246 -11.95 27.50 -4.58
N MET A 247 -12.99 26.79 -5.05
CA MET A 247 -13.93 27.29 -6.07
C MET A 247 -15.02 28.24 -5.50
N MET A 248 -14.83 28.70 -4.26
CA MET A 248 -15.68 29.70 -3.62
C MET A 248 -15.73 31.00 -4.44
N LYS A 249 -16.94 31.52 -4.64
CA LYS A 249 -17.21 32.77 -5.36
C LYS A 249 -16.91 33.99 -4.49
N ASP A 250 -17.18 33.92 -3.19
CA ASP A 250 -16.88 34.96 -2.22
C ASP A 250 -15.39 34.91 -1.83
N ARG A 251 -14.57 35.53 -2.68
CA ARG A 251 -13.14 35.67 -2.42
C ARG A 251 -12.82 36.54 -1.21
N LYS A 252 -13.75 37.37 -0.73
CA LYS A 252 -13.55 38.15 0.50
C LYS A 252 -13.63 37.27 1.73
N LEU A 253 -14.53 36.28 1.75
CA LEU A 253 -14.56 35.27 2.80
C LEU A 253 -13.24 34.49 2.84
N VAL A 254 -12.77 34.00 1.69
CA VAL A 254 -11.49 33.28 1.60
C VAL A 254 -10.32 34.16 2.03
N SER A 255 -10.34 35.44 1.67
CA SER A 255 -9.34 36.41 2.13
C SER A 255 -9.28 36.50 3.66
N LYS A 256 -10.42 36.57 4.35
CA LYS A 256 -10.45 36.54 5.82
C LYS A 256 -9.87 35.25 6.42
N VAL A 257 -10.07 34.11 5.76
CA VAL A 257 -9.48 32.82 6.16
C VAL A 257 -7.96 32.87 6.03
N ILE A 258 -7.44 33.34 4.89
CA ILE A 258 -6.00 33.51 4.64
C ILE A 258 -5.38 34.49 5.65
N GLU A 259 -6.01 35.65 5.86
CA GLU A 259 -5.56 36.64 6.84
C GLU A 259 -5.53 36.08 8.27
N SER A 260 -6.49 35.22 8.62
CA SER A 260 -6.53 34.55 9.92
C SER A 260 -5.36 33.57 10.09
N ALA A 261 -5.04 32.78 9.06
CA ALA A 261 -3.87 31.92 9.06
C ALA A 261 -2.57 32.72 9.24
N LEU A 262 -2.42 33.84 8.52
CA LEU A 262 -1.26 34.71 8.63
C LEU A 262 -1.15 35.36 10.01
N LYS A 263 -2.26 35.73 10.66
CA LYS A 263 -2.24 36.27 12.03
C LYS A 263 -1.67 35.26 13.03
N ILE A 264 -2.16 34.01 12.98
CA ILE A 264 -1.68 32.94 13.85
C ILE A 264 -0.19 32.68 13.59
N ALA A 265 0.21 32.56 12.32
CA ALA A 265 1.60 32.31 11.94
C ALA A 265 2.55 33.43 12.37
N LYS A 266 2.13 34.70 12.28
CA LYS A 266 2.93 35.86 12.78
C LYS A 266 3.11 35.80 14.29
N MET A 267 2.05 35.45 15.04
CA MET A 267 2.08 35.37 16.51
C MET A 267 3.16 34.41 17.00
N ILE A 268 3.29 33.25 16.34
CA ILE A 268 4.29 32.21 16.68
C ILE A 268 5.61 32.35 15.91
N LYS A 269 5.80 33.45 15.16
CA LYS A 269 6.97 33.68 14.30
C LYS A 269 7.31 32.43 13.47
N TYR A 270 6.32 31.95 12.74
CA TYR A 270 6.41 30.68 12.04
C TYR A 270 7.64 30.63 11.09
N LEU A 271 8.33 29.49 11.07
CA LEU A 271 9.48 29.22 10.21
C LEU A 271 9.17 28.06 9.26
N SER A 272 9.70 28.10 8.04
CA SER A 272 9.48 27.07 7.02
C SER A 272 8.03 27.05 6.53
N LEU A 273 7.51 25.88 6.17
CA LEU A 273 6.16 25.68 5.66
C LEU A 273 5.22 25.12 6.73
N GLY A 274 3.97 25.55 6.64
CA GLY A 274 2.88 25.02 7.45
C GLY A 274 1.57 25.15 6.71
N THR A 275 0.59 24.33 7.09
CA THR A 275 -0.76 24.43 6.57
C THR A 275 -1.72 24.66 7.71
N PHE A 276 -2.59 25.67 7.55
CA PHE A 276 -3.57 26.07 8.56
C PHE A 276 -4.94 25.66 8.03
N GLU A 277 -5.60 24.75 8.73
CA GLU A 277 -6.85 24.13 8.28
C GLU A 277 -8.07 24.82 8.88
N PHE A 278 -9.11 24.97 8.07
CA PHE A 278 -10.36 25.63 8.41
C PHE A 278 -11.56 24.86 7.87
N LEU A 279 -12.70 25.04 8.52
CA LEU A 279 -14.01 24.77 7.91
C LEU A 279 -14.58 26.09 7.43
N VAL A 280 -15.05 26.14 6.19
CA VAL A 280 -15.57 27.36 5.58
C VAL A 280 -16.91 27.06 4.93
N SER A 281 -17.93 27.86 5.25
CA SER A 281 -19.23 27.81 4.59
C SER A 281 -19.50 29.15 3.90
N GLU A 282 -19.53 29.13 2.57
CA GLU A 282 -19.89 30.30 1.77
C GLU A 282 -21.36 30.69 1.99
N THR A 283 -22.25 29.70 2.12
CA THR A 283 -23.69 29.90 2.34
C THR A 283 -23.97 30.62 3.65
N LEU A 284 -23.26 30.24 4.72
CA LEU A 284 -23.41 30.87 6.05
C LEU A 284 -22.54 32.13 6.20
N SER A 285 -21.58 32.33 5.28
CA SER A 285 -20.52 33.35 5.40
C SER A 285 -19.72 33.22 6.71
N GLU A 286 -19.47 31.98 7.13
CA GLU A 286 -18.78 31.62 8.37
C GLU A 286 -17.56 30.75 8.09
N PHE A 287 -16.56 30.85 8.97
CA PHE A 287 -15.43 29.94 8.97
C PHE A 287 -14.93 29.67 10.39
N PHE A 288 -14.29 28.53 10.60
CA PHE A 288 -13.75 28.11 11.88
C PHE A 288 -12.38 27.47 11.70
N PHE A 289 -11.43 27.84 12.54
CA PHE A 289 -10.11 27.22 12.59
C PHE A 289 -10.18 25.80 13.17
N LEU A 290 -9.48 24.87 12.51
CA LEU A 290 -9.37 23.48 12.93
C LEU A 290 -8.07 23.21 13.66
N GLU A 291 -6.94 23.28 12.94
CA GLU A 291 -5.61 22.96 13.44
C GLU A 291 -4.51 23.55 12.55
N VAL A 292 -3.27 23.52 13.06
CA VAL A 292 -2.05 23.79 12.28
C VAL A 292 -1.37 22.46 12.03
N ASN A 293 -1.02 22.18 10.79
CA ASN A 293 -0.16 21.07 10.40
C ASN A 293 1.25 21.63 10.12
N PRO A 294 2.20 21.51 11.07
CA PRO A 294 3.46 22.22 11.05
C PRO A 294 4.53 21.57 10.15
N ARG A 295 4.11 21.15 8.95
CA ARG A 295 4.90 20.36 7.98
C ARG A 295 4.47 20.67 6.55
N LEU A 296 5.21 20.10 5.59
CA LEU A 296 4.75 20.01 4.21
C LEU A 296 3.49 19.13 4.16
N GLN A 297 2.49 19.53 3.39
CA GLN A 297 1.29 18.70 3.14
C GLN A 297 1.48 17.79 1.92
N VAL A 298 0.76 16.68 1.88
CA VAL A 298 0.83 15.71 0.76
C VAL A 298 0.43 16.40 -0.54
N GLU A 299 -0.62 17.20 -0.47
CA GLU A 299 -1.28 18.01 -1.49
C GLU A 299 -0.60 19.37 -1.75
N HIS A 300 0.63 19.59 -1.30
CA HIS A 300 1.37 20.81 -1.63
C HIS A 300 1.54 21.01 -3.15
N THR A 301 1.54 19.93 -3.92
CA THR A 301 1.76 19.89 -5.37
C THR A 301 0.79 20.77 -6.17
N ILE A 302 -0.49 20.86 -5.75
CA ILE A 302 -1.49 21.72 -6.39
C ILE A 302 -1.22 23.20 -6.11
N THR A 303 -0.69 23.52 -4.93
CA THR A 303 -0.18 24.87 -4.64
C THR A 303 1.02 25.20 -5.51
N GLU A 304 1.99 24.29 -5.65
CA GLU A 304 3.14 24.48 -6.55
C GLU A 304 2.68 24.70 -8.01
N CYS A 305 1.71 23.93 -8.48
CA CYS A 305 1.21 24.03 -9.85
C CYS A 305 0.51 25.35 -10.17
N ILE A 306 -0.20 25.97 -9.22
CA ILE A 306 -0.84 27.27 -9.47
C ILE A 306 0.11 28.44 -9.21
N SER A 307 1.02 28.33 -8.24
CA SER A 307 1.92 29.41 -7.83
C SER A 307 3.24 29.43 -8.59
N SER A 308 3.62 28.31 -9.21
CA SER A 308 4.95 28.06 -9.79
C SER A 308 6.10 28.20 -8.78
N VAL A 309 5.81 28.06 -7.49
CA VAL A 309 6.79 28.05 -6.40
C VAL A 309 7.14 26.60 -6.07
N ASP A 310 8.42 26.25 -6.09
CA ASP A 310 8.90 24.97 -5.55
C ASP A 310 8.96 25.08 -4.02
N LEU A 311 8.03 24.42 -3.34
CA LEU A 311 7.88 24.49 -1.90
C LEU A 311 9.01 23.77 -1.17
N VAL A 312 9.53 22.66 -1.71
CA VAL A 312 10.62 21.92 -1.06
C VAL A 312 11.94 22.67 -1.18
N GLN A 313 12.26 23.24 -2.35
CA GLN A 313 13.40 24.15 -2.49
C GLN A 313 13.26 25.37 -1.58
N THR A 314 12.06 25.94 -1.48
CA THR A 314 11.78 27.05 -0.54
C THR A 314 12.13 26.65 0.90
N GLN A 315 11.77 25.43 1.35
CA GLN A 315 12.17 24.93 2.67
C GLN A 315 13.69 24.83 2.83
N LEU A 316 14.38 24.28 1.82
CA LEU A 316 15.84 24.11 1.84
C LEU A 316 16.57 25.46 1.86
N LEU A 317 16.08 26.45 1.13
CA LEU A 317 16.64 27.80 1.10
C LEU A 317 16.39 28.56 2.41
N LEU A 318 15.17 28.49 2.96
CA LEU A 318 14.83 29.07 4.26
C LEU A 318 15.64 28.43 5.40
N ALA A 319 15.85 27.12 5.35
CA ALA A 319 16.67 26.41 6.34
C ALA A 319 18.13 26.92 6.35
N GLN A 320 18.63 27.37 5.19
CA GLN A 320 19.94 28.00 5.00
C GLN A 320 19.97 29.49 5.34
N GLY A 321 18.83 30.09 5.71
CA GLY A 321 18.73 31.49 6.10
C GLY A 321 18.54 32.46 4.93
N VAL A 322 18.20 31.96 3.74
CA VAL A 322 17.86 32.82 2.61
C VAL A 322 16.49 33.47 2.90
N PRO A 323 16.38 34.80 2.90
CA PRO A 323 15.13 35.48 3.26
C PRO A 323 14.07 35.36 2.16
N LEU A 324 12.79 35.53 2.53
CA LEU A 324 11.64 35.40 1.62
C LEU A 324 11.78 36.27 0.35
N GLN A 325 12.39 37.45 0.47
CA GLN A 325 12.60 38.38 -0.65
C GLN A 325 13.54 37.80 -1.71
N GLN A 326 14.53 37.00 -1.32
CA GLN A 326 15.53 36.45 -2.24
C GLN A 326 15.09 35.14 -2.90
N ILE A 327 14.12 34.43 -2.30
CA ILE A 327 13.54 33.19 -2.86
C ILE A 327 12.31 33.45 -3.74
N GLY A 328 12.07 34.70 -4.15
CA GLY A 328 10.96 35.07 -5.04
C GLY A 328 9.61 35.26 -4.32
N LEU A 329 9.60 35.37 -2.99
CA LEU A 329 8.41 35.58 -2.15
C LEU A 329 8.43 36.95 -1.44
N GLY A 330 9.09 37.94 -2.05
CA GLY A 330 9.20 39.29 -1.49
C GLY A 330 7.88 40.06 -1.49
N ASP A 331 7.11 39.94 -2.57
CA ASP A 331 5.86 40.66 -2.77
C ASP A 331 4.71 40.09 -1.92
N ILE A 332 3.87 40.98 -1.41
CA ILE A 332 2.64 40.59 -0.71
C ILE A 332 1.60 40.27 -1.78
N GLN A 333 1.25 39.00 -1.89
CA GLN A 333 0.20 38.51 -2.78
C GLN A 333 -1.17 38.99 -2.29
N ASN A 334 -2.08 39.30 -3.22
CA ASN A 334 -3.46 39.61 -2.86
C ASN A 334 -4.22 38.29 -2.60
N PRO A 335 -4.72 38.05 -1.38
CA PRO A 335 -5.45 36.81 -1.06
C PRO A 335 -6.76 36.64 -1.86
N GLU A 336 -7.35 37.72 -2.36
CA GLU A 336 -8.57 37.66 -3.19
C GLU A 336 -8.29 37.23 -4.64
N GLN A 337 -7.03 37.27 -5.09
CA GLN A 337 -6.64 37.06 -6.48
C GLN A 337 -5.63 35.90 -6.61
N PRO A 338 -6.09 34.63 -6.58
CA PRO A 338 -5.24 33.51 -6.91
C PRO A 338 -4.77 33.57 -8.38
N PRO A 339 -3.66 32.88 -8.73
CA PRO A 339 -3.21 32.75 -10.11
C PRO A 339 -4.31 32.21 -11.03
N ASN A 340 -4.27 32.57 -12.32
CA ASN A 340 -5.25 32.11 -13.32
C ASN A 340 -4.98 30.66 -13.78
N ALA A 341 -5.02 29.75 -12.81
CA ALA A 341 -4.84 28.32 -12.99
C ALA A 341 -5.67 27.57 -11.94
N TYR A 342 -6.12 26.39 -12.33
CA TYR A 342 -6.77 25.43 -11.46
C TYR A 342 -5.96 24.15 -11.50
N SER A 343 -5.71 23.58 -10.32
CA SER A 343 -4.99 22.33 -10.18
C SER A 343 -5.76 21.39 -9.27
N ILE A 344 -5.86 20.13 -9.65
CA ILE A 344 -6.45 19.04 -8.87
C ILE A 344 -5.40 17.98 -8.62
N GLN A 345 -5.38 17.40 -7.42
CA GLN A 345 -4.60 16.23 -7.08
C GLN A 345 -5.56 15.08 -6.81
N LEU A 346 -5.23 13.92 -7.38
CA LEU A 346 -5.95 12.66 -7.17
C LEU A 346 -4.98 11.68 -6.51
N ARG A 347 -5.35 11.17 -5.32
CA ARG A 347 -4.56 10.13 -4.63
C ARG A 347 -4.92 8.77 -5.19
N LEU A 348 -4.00 8.17 -5.94
CA LEU A 348 -4.15 6.80 -6.42
C LEU A 348 -3.59 5.84 -5.37
N CYS A 349 -4.47 5.06 -4.74
CA CYS A 349 -4.13 4.17 -3.63
C CYS A 349 -4.42 2.70 -3.97
N ALA A 350 -3.62 1.79 -3.40
CA ALA A 350 -3.78 0.34 -3.51
C ALA A 350 -4.85 -0.16 -2.52
N GLU A 351 -6.11 0.15 -2.83
CA GLU A 351 -7.29 -0.21 -2.04
C GLU A 351 -8.37 -0.83 -2.93
N ASP A 352 -9.26 -1.64 -2.36
CA ASP A 352 -10.45 -2.15 -3.05
C ASP A 352 -11.72 -1.44 -2.57
N PRO A 353 -12.23 -0.43 -3.29
CA PRO A 353 -13.47 0.26 -2.92
C PRO A 353 -14.69 -0.66 -2.78
N SER A 354 -14.70 -1.81 -3.47
CA SER A 354 -15.80 -2.79 -3.38
C SER A 354 -15.78 -3.56 -2.07
N ALA A 355 -14.61 -3.66 -1.44
CA ALA A 355 -14.38 -4.31 -0.17
C ALA A 355 -14.10 -3.26 0.93
N ASN A 356 -14.94 -2.23 1.01
CA ASN A 356 -14.85 -1.15 2.01
C ASN A 356 -13.46 -0.46 2.05
N PHE A 357 -12.80 -0.39 0.88
CA PHE A 357 -11.43 0.12 0.70
C PHE A 357 -10.40 -0.64 1.54
N ALA A 358 -10.55 -1.95 1.65
CA ALA A 358 -9.51 -2.80 2.22
C ALA A 358 -8.19 -2.64 1.46
N LEU A 359 -7.07 -2.73 2.19
CA LEU A 359 -5.73 -2.69 1.62
C LEU A 359 -5.55 -3.82 0.59
N SER A 360 -5.11 -3.47 -0.61
CA SER A 360 -4.77 -4.45 -1.65
C SER A 360 -3.26 -4.73 -1.64
N ILE A 361 -2.86 -5.72 -0.84
CA ILE A 361 -1.48 -6.21 -0.79
C ILE A 361 -1.11 -6.94 -2.09
N GLY A 362 0.11 -6.74 -2.56
CA GLY A 362 0.64 -7.50 -3.68
C GLY A 362 1.72 -6.78 -4.49
N LYS A 363 2.36 -7.54 -5.37
CA LYS A 363 3.34 -7.02 -6.32
C LYS A 363 2.66 -6.28 -7.46
N ILE A 364 3.12 -5.07 -7.73
CA ILE A 364 2.69 -4.29 -8.88
C ILE A 364 3.34 -4.89 -10.13
N THR A 365 2.53 -5.37 -11.07
CA THR A 365 3.01 -5.99 -12.32
C THR A 365 3.00 -5.03 -13.50
N GLU A 366 2.14 -4.02 -13.45
CA GLU A 366 2.08 -2.94 -14.42
C GLU A 366 1.72 -1.66 -13.69
N PHE A 367 2.42 -0.58 -14.02
CA PHE A 367 2.10 0.76 -13.54
C PHE A 367 2.39 1.78 -14.62
N HIS A 368 1.35 2.45 -15.10
CA HIS A 368 1.45 3.51 -16.07
C HIS A 368 0.44 4.60 -15.75
N VAL A 369 0.92 5.81 -15.50
CA VAL A 369 0.11 7.02 -15.45
C VAL A 369 0.58 7.94 -16.58
N PRO A 370 -0.30 8.37 -17.49
CA PRO A 370 0.10 9.16 -18.65
C PRO A 370 0.49 10.58 -18.25
N GLY A 371 1.69 11.01 -18.63
CA GLY A 371 2.11 12.41 -18.51
C GLY A 371 1.53 13.32 -19.60
N GLY A 372 2.13 14.50 -19.78
CA GLY A 372 1.84 15.44 -20.86
C GLY A 372 1.43 16.83 -20.39
N ASN A 373 0.99 17.69 -21.31
CA ASN A 373 0.66 19.09 -21.01
C ASN A 373 -0.39 19.21 -19.89
N GLY A 374 0.02 19.82 -18.77
CA GLY A 374 -0.81 20.02 -17.58
C GLY A 374 -1.01 18.77 -16.75
N VAL A 375 -0.13 17.78 -16.83
CA VAL A 375 -0.15 16.58 -15.97
C VAL A 375 1.21 16.39 -15.32
N ARG A 376 1.23 16.33 -14.00
CA ARG A 376 2.38 15.96 -13.16
C ARG A 376 2.02 14.70 -12.38
N VAL A 377 3.00 13.81 -12.20
CA VAL A 377 2.82 12.57 -11.45
C VAL A 377 3.98 12.45 -10.46
N ASP A 378 3.65 12.41 -9.18
CA ASP A 378 4.63 12.15 -8.12
C ASP A 378 4.39 10.71 -7.62
N THR A 379 5.40 9.85 -7.71
CA THR A 379 5.33 8.43 -7.36
C THR A 379 6.70 7.88 -6.98
N ASN A 380 6.73 6.80 -6.21
CA ASN A 380 7.93 5.97 -6.00
C ASN A 380 7.92 4.66 -6.81
N ILE A 381 6.93 4.44 -7.68
CA ILE A 381 6.85 3.22 -8.49
C ILE A 381 7.69 3.41 -9.74
N SER A 382 8.68 2.56 -9.90
CA SER A 382 9.62 2.59 -11.02
C SER A 382 9.46 1.34 -11.89
N GLY A 383 9.75 1.46 -13.18
CA GLY A 383 9.97 0.30 -14.04
C GLY A 383 11.30 -0.42 -13.77
N LEU A 384 12.20 0.19 -12.99
CA LEU A 384 13.53 -0.35 -12.68
C LEU A 384 13.51 -1.40 -11.56
N SER A 385 12.59 -1.25 -10.61
CA SER A 385 12.54 -2.06 -9.39
C SER A 385 11.11 -2.49 -9.15
N SER A 386 10.89 -3.78 -8.92
CA SER A 386 9.54 -4.25 -8.65
C SER A 386 9.07 -3.78 -7.28
N VAL A 387 7.94 -3.08 -7.24
CA VAL A 387 7.34 -2.58 -6.00
C VAL A 387 6.29 -3.57 -5.50
N VAL A 388 6.35 -3.90 -4.22
CA VAL A 388 5.34 -4.69 -3.51
C VAL A 388 4.63 -3.76 -2.53
N ILE A 389 3.30 -3.75 -2.61
CA ILE A 389 2.47 -3.10 -1.60
C ILE A 389 2.28 -4.10 -0.46
N GLY A 390 2.85 -3.78 0.71
CA GLY A 390 2.67 -4.51 1.97
C GLY A 390 1.80 -3.72 2.97
N SER A 391 1.71 -4.21 4.20
CA SER A 391 0.92 -3.59 5.27
C SER A 391 1.67 -2.58 6.13
N ASP A 392 2.99 -2.57 6.08
CA ASP A 392 3.84 -1.77 6.99
C ASP A 392 3.76 -0.25 6.71
N PHE A 393 3.38 0.14 5.50
CA PHE A 393 3.38 1.55 5.07
C PHE A 393 2.07 2.01 4.42
N ASP A 394 1.99 3.31 4.15
CA ASP A 394 0.87 3.91 3.42
C ASP A 394 0.71 3.31 2.02
N ASN A 395 -0.55 3.18 1.59
CA ASN A 395 -0.95 2.51 0.35
C ASN A 395 -1.07 3.45 -0.85
N MET A 396 -0.71 4.72 -0.69
CA MET A 396 -0.67 5.69 -1.78
C MET A 396 0.45 5.35 -2.76
N MET A 397 0.08 5.04 -3.99
CA MET A 397 0.99 4.67 -5.08
C MET A 397 1.48 5.89 -5.86
N ALA A 398 0.58 6.85 -6.09
CA ALA A 398 0.91 8.07 -6.80
C ALA A 398 -0.05 9.21 -6.47
N LYS A 399 0.47 10.43 -6.60
CA LYS A 399 -0.32 11.65 -6.69
C LYS A 399 -0.40 12.03 -8.16
N ILE A 400 -1.61 12.09 -8.69
CA ILE A 400 -1.86 12.51 -10.07
C ILE A 400 -2.34 13.96 -10.03
N ILE A 401 -1.52 14.88 -10.53
CA ILE A 401 -1.79 16.31 -10.52
C ILE A 401 -2.17 16.76 -11.92
N VAL A 402 -3.33 17.40 -12.05
CA VAL A 402 -3.85 17.90 -13.32
C VAL A 402 -4.12 19.39 -13.22
N THR A 403 -3.50 20.15 -14.11
CA THR A 403 -3.55 21.62 -14.11
C THR A 403 -4.06 22.15 -15.44
N SER A 404 -4.92 23.17 -15.38
CA SER A 404 -5.42 23.89 -16.56
C SER A 404 -5.82 25.32 -16.18
N THR A 405 -5.99 26.19 -17.19
CA THR A 405 -6.47 27.56 -17.01
C THR A 405 -7.98 27.66 -16.78
N SER A 406 -8.70 26.53 -16.83
CA SER A 406 -10.13 26.47 -16.50
C SER A 406 -10.46 25.17 -15.78
N TRP A 407 -11.45 25.22 -14.88
CA TRP A 407 -11.93 24.03 -14.18
C TRP A 407 -12.44 22.95 -15.13
N ALA A 408 -13.21 23.32 -16.16
CA ALA A 408 -13.66 22.38 -17.18
C ALA A 408 -12.48 21.69 -17.90
N GLY A 409 -11.39 22.43 -18.15
CA GLY A 409 -10.16 21.87 -18.71
C GLY A 409 -9.47 20.89 -17.77
N VAL A 410 -9.45 21.17 -16.46
CA VAL A 410 -8.96 20.24 -15.43
C VAL A 410 -9.77 18.94 -15.46
N ILE A 411 -11.10 19.02 -15.43
CA ILE A 411 -11.98 17.85 -15.47
C ILE A 411 -11.74 17.00 -16.72
N GLN A 412 -11.68 17.61 -17.91
CA GLN A 412 -11.45 16.88 -19.16
C GLN A 412 -10.08 16.19 -19.18
N LYS A 413 -9.03 16.87 -18.74
CA LYS A 413 -7.69 16.29 -18.64
C LYS A 413 -7.64 15.17 -17.61
N ALA A 414 -8.28 15.34 -16.45
CA ALA A 414 -8.33 14.34 -15.39
C ALA A 414 -9.04 13.06 -15.86
N ARG A 415 -10.17 13.18 -16.57
CA ARG A 415 -10.84 12.02 -17.21
C ARG A 415 -9.88 11.26 -18.12
N ARG A 416 -9.25 11.97 -19.06
CA ARG A 416 -8.27 11.35 -19.99
C ARG A 416 -7.17 10.63 -19.22
N VAL A 417 -6.57 11.27 -18.21
CA VAL A 417 -5.47 10.70 -17.43
C VAL A 417 -5.92 9.43 -16.70
N LEU A 418 -7.08 9.44 -16.05
CA LEU A 418 -7.61 8.28 -15.35
C LEU A 418 -8.01 7.14 -16.31
N ASP A 419 -8.49 7.47 -17.52
CA ASP A 419 -8.87 6.50 -18.55
C ASP A 419 -7.66 5.76 -19.14
N ASP A 420 -6.57 6.50 -19.31
CA ASP A 420 -5.32 6.02 -19.88
C ASP A 420 -4.38 5.43 -18.80
N THR A 421 -4.69 5.60 -17.51
CA THR A 421 -3.93 4.98 -16.41
C THR A 421 -4.14 3.47 -16.39
N ARG A 422 -3.06 2.71 -16.18
CA ARG A 422 -3.05 1.25 -16.05
C ARG A 422 -2.30 0.86 -14.79
N VAL A 423 -2.96 0.07 -13.95
CA VAL A 423 -2.34 -0.56 -12.78
C VAL A 423 -2.79 -2.01 -12.74
N SER A 424 -1.83 -2.93 -12.67
CA SER A 424 -2.06 -4.37 -12.61
C SER A 424 -1.28 -4.99 -11.45
N GLY A 425 -1.77 -6.11 -10.92
CA GLY A 425 -1.18 -6.84 -9.79
C GLY A 425 -1.82 -6.54 -8.44
N VAL A 426 -2.39 -5.34 -8.27
CA VAL A 426 -3.15 -4.91 -7.10
C VAL A 426 -4.46 -4.24 -7.52
N ARG A 427 -5.47 -4.28 -6.64
CA ARG A 427 -6.69 -3.46 -6.78
C ARG A 427 -6.38 -2.03 -6.34
N THR A 428 -7.12 -1.08 -6.92
CA THR A 428 -6.89 0.35 -6.69
C THR A 428 -8.20 1.11 -6.57
N ASN A 429 -8.12 2.32 -6.01
CA ASN A 429 -9.25 3.25 -5.93
C ASN A 429 -9.55 4.00 -7.25
N ILE A 430 -8.96 3.60 -8.38
CA ILE A 430 -9.08 4.35 -9.65
C ILE A 430 -10.53 4.51 -10.12
N ASP A 431 -11.39 3.52 -9.90
CA ASP A 431 -12.81 3.60 -10.28
C ASP A 431 -13.54 4.66 -9.46
N VAL A 432 -13.19 4.82 -8.18
CA VAL A 432 -13.71 5.90 -7.33
C VAL A 432 -13.29 7.25 -7.89
N LEU A 433 -12.01 7.42 -8.24
CA LEU A 433 -11.52 8.66 -8.85
C LEU A 433 -12.26 8.99 -10.15
N LYS A 434 -12.48 7.99 -11.02
CA LYS A 434 -13.28 8.15 -12.25
C LYS A 434 -14.71 8.59 -11.94
N GLY A 435 -15.34 7.95 -10.94
CA GLY A 435 -16.69 8.26 -10.49
C GLY A 435 -16.81 9.70 -9.97
N ILE A 436 -15.85 10.17 -9.17
CA ILE A 436 -15.82 11.54 -8.64
C ILE A 436 -15.72 12.55 -9.80
N ILE A 437 -14.74 12.39 -10.69
CA ILE A 437 -14.50 13.32 -11.81
C ILE A 437 -15.67 13.33 -12.83
N ALA A 438 -16.41 12.22 -12.94
CA ALA A 438 -17.59 12.12 -13.80
C ALA A 438 -18.86 12.69 -13.16
N ASN A 439 -18.91 12.86 -11.84
CA ASN A 439 -20.10 13.32 -11.12
C ASN A 439 -20.40 14.81 -11.41
N SER A 440 -21.68 15.13 -11.64
CA SER A 440 -22.12 16.48 -11.99
C SER A 440 -22.05 17.48 -10.83
N GLU A 441 -22.36 17.04 -9.61
CA GLU A 441 -22.29 17.88 -8.41
C GLU A 441 -20.84 18.28 -8.14
N PHE A 442 -19.90 17.34 -8.24
CA PHE A 442 -18.46 17.63 -8.16
C PHE A 442 -18.01 18.64 -9.22
N GLN A 443 -18.40 18.45 -10.48
CA GLN A 443 -18.06 19.38 -11.57
C GLN A 443 -18.62 20.79 -11.37
N GLN A 444 -19.79 20.91 -10.75
CA GLN A 444 -20.44 22.17 -10.44
C GLN A 444 -20.04 22.74 -9.08
N TRP A 445 -19.13 22.05 -8.37
CA TRP A 445 -18.69 22.37 -7.02
C TRP A 445 -19.86 22.48 -6.01
N GLN A 446 -20.87 21.60 -6.17
CA GLN A 446 -21.99 21.42 -5.24
C GLN A 446 -21.67 20.29 -4.27
N ILE A 447 -20.58 20.44 -3.51
CA ILE A 447 -20.09 19.42 -2.59
C ILE A 447 -19.82 20.04 -1.23
N ASP A 448 -19.73 19.22 -0.19
CA ASP A 448 -19.23 19.59 1.12
C ASP A 448 -18.45 18.41 1.73
N THR A 449 -18.00 18.54 2.98
CA THR A 449 -17.22 17.51 3.68
C THR A 449 -17.95 16.17 3.88
N GLN A 450 -19.28 16.11 3.69
CA GLN A 450 -20.08 14.88 3.82
C GLN A 450 -20.49 14.29 2.46
N TRP A 451 -20.34 15.08 1.38
CA TRP A 451 -20.77 14.70 0.04
C TRP A 451 -20.22 13.35 -0.42
N PHE A 452 -18.93 13.09 -0.22
CA PHE A 452 -18.30 11.88 -0.73
C PHE A 452 -18.89 10.61 -0.09
N GLU A 453 -19.01 10.60 1.24
CA GLU A 453 -19.57 9.45 1.96
C GLU A 453 -21.05 9.24 1.63
N ALA A 454 -21.82 10.33 1.49
CA ALA A 454 -23.22 10.27 1.09
C ALA A 454 -23.44 9.72 -0.33
N ASN A 455 -22.47 9.93 -1.24
CA ASN A 455 -22.55 9.54 -2.65
C ASN A 455 -21.70 8.31 -3.01
N LEU A 456 -21.05 7.68 -2.04
CA LEU A 456 -20.00 6.68 -2.25
C LEU A 456 -20.43 5.52 -3.15
N GLU A 457 -21.58 4.92 -2.87
CA GLU A 457 -22.10 3.78 -3.63
C GLU A 457 -22.34 4.14 -5.10
N THR A 458 -22.94 5.30 -5.35
CA THR A 458 -23.20 5.81 -6.71
C THR A 458 -21.90 6.12 -7.44
N ILE A 459 -20.91 6.71 -6.74
CA ILE A 459 -19.59 7.01 -7.29
C ILE A 459 -18.87 5.73 -7.73
N ILE A 460 -18.84 4.69 -6.88
CA ILE A 460 -18.22 3.40 -7.20
C ILE A 460 -18.90 2.78 -8.43
N GLN A 461 -20.23 2.76 -8.45
CA GLN A 461 -20.99 2.14 -9.55
C GLN A 461 -20.75 2.85 -10.88
N ASN A 462 -20.77 4.19 -10.89
CA ASN A 462 -20.49 4.99 -12.08
C ASN A 462 -19.05 4.79 -12.56
N GLY A 463 -18.09 4.75 -11.63
CA GLY A 463 -16.68 4.46 -11.92
C GLY A 463 -16.49 3.13 -12.66
N LYS A 464 -17.08 2.06 -12.12
CA LYS A 464 -17.04 0.71 -12.74
C LYS A 464 -17.68 0.68 -14.13
N GLN A 465 -18.81 1.36 -14.31
CA GLN A 465 -19.47 1.45 -15.61
C GLN A 465 -18.59 2.15 -16.65
N LEU A 466 -17.92 3.24 -16.26
CA LEU A 466 -16.98 3.96 -17.12
C LEU A 466 -15.80 3.07 -17.52
N ALA A 467 -15.21 2.35 -16.56
CA ALA A 467 -14.13 1.40 -16.82
C ALA A 467 -14.55 0.29 -17.79
N ALA A 468 -15.74 -0.31 -17.60
CA ALA A 468 -16.27 -1.35 -18.48
C ALA A 468 -16.51 -0.85 -19.91
N SER A 469 -16.99 0.38 -20.07
CA SER A 469 -17.26 1.00 -21.38
C SER A 469 -16.00 1.25 -22.22
N GLN A 470 -14.83 1.31 -21.59
CA GLN A 470 -13.53 1.54 -22.25
C GLN A 470 -12.89 0.26 -22.73
N SER A 471 -13.02 -0.83 -21.97
CA SER A 471 -12.54 -2.16 -22.39
C SER A 471 -13.13 -2.56 -23.75
N SER A 472 -14.42 -2.27 -23.97
CA SER A 472 -15.08 -2.52 -25.26
C SER A 472 -14.59 -1.61 -26.41
N ARG A 473 -14.18 -0.36 -26.13
CA ARG A 473 -13.60 0.55 -27.14
C ARG A 473 -12.16 0.18 -27.53
N SER A 474 -11.34 -0.29 -26.58
CA SER A 474 -9.98 -0.75 -26.87
C SER A 474 -9.98 -2.02 -27.74
N ALA A 475 -10.96 -2.92 -27.54
CA ALA A 475 -11.15 -4.09 -28.38
C ALA A 475 -11.50 -3.75 -29.84
N LEU A 476 -12.16 -2.61 -30.09
CA LEU A 476 -12.54 -2.15 -31.42
C LEU A 476 -11.42 -1.41 -32.19
N ARG A 477 -10.31 -1.04 -31.53
CA ARG A 477 -9.19 -0.32 -32.15
C ARG A 477 -8.12 -1.24 -32.72
N ALA A 478 -8.19 -2.54 -32.44
CA ALA A 478 -7.37 -3.57 -33.06
C ALA A 478 -7.97 -4.00 -34.41
N SER A 479 -7.90 -3.13 -35.42
CA SER A 479 -8.07 -3.55 -36.82
C SER A 479 -6.73 -4.08 -37.36
N PRO A 480 -6.74 -5.15 -38.18
CA PRO A 480 -5.56 -5.96 -38.45
C PRO A 480 -4.68 -5.28 -39.52
N ALA A 481 -3.73 -4.46 -39.08
CA ALA A 481 -2.55 -4.18 -39.88
C ALA A 481 -1.59 -5.36 -39.73
N SER A 482 -1.58 -6.22 -40.74
CA SER A 482 -0.71 -7.37 -40.91
C SER A 482 0.78 -6.99 -40.80
N GLN A 483 1.42 -7.32 -39.68
CA GLN A 483 2.70 -8.06 -39.62
C GLN A 483 2.84 -8.70 -38.21
N PRO A 484 3.17 -10.00 -38.11
CA PRO A 484 3.34 -10.67 -36.82
C PRO A 484 4.72 -10.36 -36.25
N LEU A 485 4.78 -9.45 -35.27
CA LEU A 485 5.87 -9.47 -34.29
C LEU A 485 5.55 -10.56 -33.28
N SER A 486 6.48 -11.51 -33.15
CA SER A 486 6.36 -12.70 -32.32
C SER A 486 6.09 -12.34 -30.86
N LEU A 487 4.84 -12.51 -30.44
CA LEU A 487 4.58 -12.96 -29.09
C LEU A 487 5.06 -14.42 -29.03
N GLY A 488 6.04 -14.69 -28.16
CA GLY A 488 6.23 -16.02 -27.58
C GLY A 488 4.96 -16.40 -26.83
N SER A 489 3.95 -16.82 -27.59
CA SER A 489 2.71 -17.37 -27.10
C SER A 489 2.99 -18.80 -26.73
N ASN A 490 2.96 -19.11 -25.44
CA ASN A 490 2.82 -20.49 -24.96
C ASN A 490 1.39 -20.99 -25.29
N ALA A 491 1.02 -20.98 -26.56
CA ALA A 491 -0.19 -21.58 -27.05
C ALA A 491 0.13 -23.03 -27.43
N LEU A 492 -0.15 -23.96 -26.52
CA LEU A 492 -0.02 -25.40 -26.76
C LEU A 492 -0.89 -25.80 -27.96
N ARG A 493 -0.28 -26.35 -29.01
CA ARG A 493 -0.99 -26.82 -30.21
C ARG A 493 -1.22 -28.33 -30.13
N LYS A 494 -2.22 -28.81 -30.87
CA LYS A 494 -2.49 -30.24 -30.98
C LYS A 494 -1.34 -30.93 -31.73
N GLY A 495 -0.76 -31.96 -31.12
CA GLY A 495 0.39 -32.70 -31.66
C GLY A 495 1.75 -32.20 -31.18
N ASP A 496 1.80 -31.16 -30.36
CA ASP A 496 3.04 -30.72 -29.72
C ASP A 496 3.45 -31.73 -28.63
N ALA A 497 4.74 -32.09 -28.64
CA ALA A 497 5.36 -32.92 -27.61
C ALA A 497 6.34 -32.07 -26.82
N TRP A 498 6.26 -32.16 -25.50
CA TRP A 498 7.12 -31.41 -24.58
C TRP A 498 7.60 -32.36 -23.48
N SER A 499 8.81 -32.11 -22.97
CA SER A 499 9.39 -32.93 -21.91
C SER A 499 9.47 -32.09 -20.66
N VAL A 500 8.85 -32.59 -19.59
CA VAL A 500 8.92 -31.98 -18.26
C VAL A 500 9.89 -32.84 -17.46
N ASN A 501 11.01 -32.26 -17.04
CA ASN A 501 11.92 -32.93 -16.12
C ASN A 501 11.37 -32.75 -14.71
N LEU A 502 11.02 -33.87 -14.08
CA LEU A 502 10.63 -33.93 -12.68
C LEU A 502 11.78 -34.56 -11.93
N GLU A 503 12.43 -33.78 -11.07
CA GLU A 503 13.48 -34.26 -10.18
C GLU A 503 13.00 -34.22 -8.72
N PRO A 504 13.34 -35.21 -7.89
CA PRO A 504 13.08 -35.15 -6.46
C PRO A 504 13.93 -34.03 -5.85
N LEU A 505 13.33 -33.22 -4.99
CA LEU A 505 14.00 -32.09 -4.32
C LEU A 505 15.17 -32.50 -3.40
N ASN A 506 15.37 -33.80 -3.16
CA ASN A 506 16.38 -34.36 -2.26
C ASN A 506 17.35 -35.31 -2.99
N LEU A 507 18.22 -34.79 -3.86
CA LEU A 507 19.49 -35.45 -4.19
C LEU A 507 20.56 -34.39 -4.54
N SER A 508 21.32 -34.00 -3.53
CA SER A 508 22.63 -33.37 -3.67
C SER A 508 23.64 -34.41 -4.19
N GLY A 509 24.12 -34.24 -5.43
CA GLY A 509 25.24 -35.02 -5.97
C GLY A 509 24.99 -35.54 -7.38
N GLY A 510 25.79 -35.09 -8.34
CA GLY A 510 25.63 -35.46 -9.75
C GLY A 510 25.88 -36.94 -10.01
N ALA A 511 24.91 -37.61 -10.65
CA ALA A 511 25.09 -38.62 -11.70
C ALA A 511 23.73 -39.30 -11.99
N ASN A 512 23.41 -39.39 -13.28
CA ASN A 512 22.19 -39.97 -13.89
C ASN A 512 20.89 -39.20 -13.66
N ALA A 513 20.68 -38.14 -14.45
CA ALA A 513 19.33 -37.73 -14.82
C ALA A 513 18.61 -38.95 -15.40
N GLY A 514 17.56 -39.41 -14.71
CA GLY A 514 16.71 -40.48 -15.22
C GLY A 514 16.18 -40.11 -16.61
N PRO A 515 15.86 -41.11 -17.46
CA PRO A 515 15.29 -40.83 -18.77
C PRO A 515 14.06 -39.92 -18.63
N PRO A 516 13.94 -38.89 -19.50
CA PRO A 516 12.91 -37.88 -19.35
C PRO A 516 11.53 -38.48 -19.54
N HIS A 517 10.60 -38.10 -18.69
CA HIS A 517 9.19 -38.41 -18.90
C HIS A 517 8.67 -37.57 -20.07
N HIS A 518 7.87 -38.20 -20.92
CA HIS A 518 7.31 -37.54 -22.10
C HIS A 518 5.82 -37.31 -21.93
N LEU A 519 5.39 -36.07 -22.15
CA LEU A 519 3.98 -35.70 -22.16
C LEU A 519 3.63 -35.10 -23.52
N VAL A 520 2.69 -35.72 -24.21
CA VAL A 520 2.30 -35.36 -25.57
C VAL A 520 0.84 -34.89 -25.54
N LEU A 521 0.57 -33.72 -26.10
CA LEU A 521 -0.80 -33.24 -26.25
C LEU A 521 -1.40 -33.85 -27.52
N SER A 522 -1.98 -35.03 -27.38
CA SER A 522 -2.50 -35.82 -28.50
C SER A 522 -3.69 -35.13 -29.17
N LYS A 523 -4.55 -34.46 -28.38
CA LYS A 523 -5.71 -33.75 -28.92
C LYS A 523 -6.13 -32.56 -28.07
N LEU A 524 -6.00 -31.36 -28.64
CA LEU A 524 -6.58 -30.15 -28.08
C LEU A 524 -8.08 -30.11 -28.37
N LEU A 525 -8.91 -30.10 -27.33
CA LEU A 525 -10.37 -30.08 -27.46
C LEU A 525 -10.93 -28.65 -27.40
N ARG A 526 -10.36 -27.79 -26.54
CA ARG A 526 -10.71 -26.36 -26.41
C ARG A 526 -9.49 -25.56 -25.95
N ASN A 527 -9.20 -24.42 -26.58
CA ASN A 527 -8.07 -23.55 -26.24
C ASN A 527 -8.46 -22.07 -26.21
N GLU A 528 -8.74 -21.56 -25.01
CA GLU A 528 -9.03 -20.17 -24.69
C GLU A 528 -8.14 -19.74 -23.51
N PHE A 529 -6.85 -20.10 -23.56
CA PHE A 529 -5.90 -19.84 -22.48
C PHE A 529 -5.71 -18.32 -22.23
N PRO A 530 -5.63 -17.85 -20.97
CA PRO A 530 -5.63 -18.63 -19.73
C PRO A 530 -7.03 -18.98 -19.17
N THR A 531 -8.10 -18.54 -19.82
CA THR A 531 -9.46 -18.60 -19.27
C THR A 531 -10.09 -20.00 -19.27
N SER A 532 -9.80 -20.83 -20.28
CA SER A 532 -10.27 -22.22 -20.37
C SER A 532 -9.39 -23.05 -21.30
N LEU A 533 -8.95 -24.23 -20.88
CA LEU A 533 -8.18 -25.16 -21.70
C LEU A 533 -8.64 -26.58 -21.44
N SER A 534 -8.94 -27.35 -22.49
CA SER A 534 -9.17 -28.79 -22.35
C SER A 534 -8.50 -29.57 -23.46
N ALA A 535 -7.83 -30.65 -23.09
CA ALA A 535 -7.05 -31.48 -23.98
C ALA A 535 -7.04 -32.95 -23.52
N GLU A 536 -6.84 -33.85 -24.47
CA GLU A 536 -6.36 -35.21 -24.23
C GLU A 536 -4.84 -35.18 -24.36
N ILE A 537 -4.18 -35.80 -23.39
CA ILE A 537 -2.74 -35.91 -23.31
C ILE A 537 -2.34 -37.37 -23.16
N GLU A 538 -1.16 -37.71 -23.65
CA GLU A 538 -0.53 -39.02 -23.48
C GLU A 538 0.72 -38.82 -22.63
N TYR A 539 0.80 -39.56 -21.52
CA TYR A 539 1.96 -39.53 -20.65
C TYR A 539 2.70 -40.86 -20.76
N THR A 540 3.99 -40.80 -21.10
CA THR A 540 4.85 -41.97 -21.19
C THR A 540 5.88 -41.94 -20.07
N THR A 541 5.79 -42.94 -19.21
CA THR A 541 6.84 -43.20 -18.21
C THR A 541 7.95 -44.02 -18.86
N PRO A 542 9.22 -43.61 -18.70
CA PRO A 542 10.33 -44.35 -19.26
C PRO A 542 10.48 -45.72 -18.57
N ALA A 543 10.96 -46.71 -19.34
CA ALA A 543 11.21 -48.04 -18.81
C ALA A 543 12.32 -47.99 -17.75
N THR A 544 12.09 -48.65 -16.62
CA THR A 544 13.12 -48.94 -15.62
C THR A 544 13.44 -50.43 -15.64
N ALA A 545 14.58 -50.85 -15.07
CA ALA A 545 15.06 -52.23 -15.16
C ALA A 545 14.05 -53.32 -14.70
N THR A 546 13.01 -52.92 -13.97
CA THR A 546 11.94 -53.79 -13.45
C THR A 546 10.56 -53.58 -14.09
N GLN A 547 10.34 -52.56 -14.94
CA GLN A 547 9.03 -52.31 -15.58
C GLN A 547 9.16 -51.72 -17.01
N PRO A 548 8.39 -52.22 -18.00
CA PRO A 548 8.40 -51.71 -19.36
C PRO A 548 7.81 -50.30 -19.45
N ALA A 549 8.24 -49.52 -20.45
CA ALA A 549 7.68 -48.19 -20.69
C ALA A 549 6.18 -48.30 -21.01
N THR A 550 5.36 -47.53 -20.29
CA THR A 550 3.91 -47.53 -20.44
C THR A 550 3.43 -46.13 -20.81
N THR A 551 2.67 -46.02 -21.89
CA THR A 551 1.98 -44.79 -22.28
C THR A 551 0.54 -44.86 -21.82
N THR A 552 0.10 -43.91 -20.99
CA THR A 552 -1.25 -43.84 -20.45
C THR A 552 -1.95 -42.55 -20.90
N PRO A 553 -3.18 -42.62 -21.45
CA PRO A 553 -3.93 -41.44 -21.88
C PRO A 553 -4.69 -40.79 -20.70
N TYR A 554 -4.66 -39.46 -20.63
CA TYR A 554 -5.37 -38.66 -19.62
C TYR A 554 -6.18 -37.53 -20.28
N ARG A 555 -7.22 -37.05 -19.59
CA ARG A 555 -8.00 -35.86 -19.97
C ARG A 555 -7.74 -34.76 -18.95
N VAL A 556 -7.34 -33.59 -19.44
CA VAL A 556 -7.08 -32.39 -18.61
C VAL A 556 -8.09 -31.29 -18.94
N THR A 557 -8.61 -30.63 -17.90
CA THR A 557 -9.54 -29.51 -18.02
C THR A 557 -9.18 -28.43 -17.00
N LEU A 558 -8.88 -27.23 -17.47
CA LEU A 558 -8.66 -26.01 -16.68
C LEU A 558 -9.85 -25.08 -16.87
N SER A 559 -10.46 -24.62 -15.77
CA SER A 559 -11.59 -23.67 -15.76
C SER A 559 -11.26 -22.49 -14.85
N SER A 560 -11.48 -21.26 -15.33
CA SER A 560 -11.33 -20.03 -14.54
C SER A 560 -12.18 -20.05 -13.27
N THR A 561 -11.61 -19.60 -12.14
CA THR A 561 -12.31 -19.35 -10.87
C THR A 561 -12.29 -17.85 -10.56
N LEU A 562 -13.29 -17.35 -9.81
CA LEU A 562 -13.44 -15.92 -9.44
C LEU A 562 -12.42 -15.41 -8.41
N ALA A 563 -11.35 -16.17 -8.14
CA ALA A 563 -10.33 -15.80 -7.18
C ALA A 563 -9.33 -14.78 -7.74
N SER A 564 -8.89 -13.81 -6.93
CA SER A 564 -7.90 -12.80 -7.32
C SER A 564 -6.49 -13.39 -7.50
N SER A 565 -5.69 -12.78 -8.38
CA SER A 565 -4.30 -13.18 -8.65
C SER A 565 -3.39 -13.19 -7.41
N SER A 566 -3.66 -12.33 -6.43
CA SER A 566 -2.94 -12.30 -5.15
C SER A 566 -3.12 -13.56 -4.30
N SER A 567 -4.28 -14.23 -4.41
CA SER A 567 -4.56 -15.50 -3.72
C SER A 567 -3.87 -16.71 -4.36
N MET A 568 -3.26 -16.54 -5.53
CA MET A 568 -2.55 -17.61 -6.24
C MET A 568 -1.02 -17.55 -6.05
N SER A 569 -0.51 -16.49 -5.44
CA SER A 569 0.93 -16.28 -5.19
C SER A 569 1.35 -16.44 -3.72
N SER A 570 0.41 -16.71 -2.80
CA SER A 570 0.73 -16.97 -1.39
C SER A 570 1.33 -18.36 -1.22
N THR A 571 2.34 -18.48 -0.35
CA THR A 571 2.90 -19.77 0.13
C THR A 571 1.91 -20.53 1.03
N HIS A 572 0.92 -19.83 1.60
CA HIS A 572 -0.03 -20.36 2.57
C HIS A 572 -1.18 -21.17 1.98
N ARG A 573 -1.65 -22.16 2.76
CA ARG A 573 -2.81 -22.99 2.43
C ARG A 573 -4.06 -22.14 2.34
N ARG A 574 -4.87 -22.35 1.30
CA ARG A 574 -6.15 -21.67 1.13
C ARG A 574 -7.26 -22.43 1.83
N GLY A 575 -8.18 -21.73 2.47
CA GLY A 575 -9.37 -22.39 2.98
C GLY A 575 -10.43 -22.60 1.90
N ASP A 576 -11.17 -23.71 1.98
CA ASP A 576 -12.34 -23.95 1.14
C ASP A 576 -13.54 -23.23 1.79
N PRO A 577 -14.20 -22.26 1.13
CA PRO A 577 -15.38 -21.59 1.66
C PRO A 577 -16.58 -22.53 1.88
N ASN A 578 -16.61 -23.69 1.20
CA ASN A 578 -17.62 -24.73 1.43
C ASN A 578 -17.17 -25.72 2.53
N ASN A 579 -15.89 -25.61 2.92
CA ASN A 579 -15.20 -26.22 4.03
C ASN A 579 -15.75 -25.79 5.41
N ALA A 580 -16.84 -26.35 5.93
CA ALA A 580 -17.34 -25.98 7.26
C ALA A 580 -16.39 -26.32 8.43
N SER A 581 -15.23 -26.93 8.18
CA SER A 581 -14.15 -27.16 9.16
C SER A 581 -13.08 -26.07 9.10
N HIS A 582 -13.02 -25.30 8.00
CA HIS A 582 -11.97 -24.33 7.76
C HIS A 582 -12.32 -22.98 8.39
N ILE A 583 -11.35 -22.38 9.07
CA ILE A 583 -11.39 -20.99 9.51
C ILE A 583 -10.40 -20.20 8.66
N THR A 584 -10.92 -19.28 7.86
CA THR A 584 -10.12 -18.46 6.95
C THR A 584 -9.98 -17.04 7.44
N ILE A 585 -8.91 -16.37 7.03
CA ILE A 585 -8.76 -14.94 7.23
C ILE A 585 -9.82 -14.18 6.41
N PRO A 586 -10.64 -13.33 7.05
CA PRO A 586 -11.77 -12.67 6.40
C PRO A 586 -11.37 -11.41 5.62
N MET A 587 -10.14 -10.93 5.78
CA MET A 587 -9.63 -9.71 5.17
C MET A 587 -8.10 -9.73 5.13
N SER A 588 -7.50 -9.15 4.09
CA SER A 588 -6.04 -9.09 3.96
C SER A 588 -5.39 -8.20 5.03
N GLY A 589 -4.28 -8.62 5.62
CA GLY A 589 -3.54 -7.85 6.63
C GLY A 589 -2.29 -8.60 7.12
N LYS A 590 -1.56 -8.03 8.06
CA LYS A 590 -0.42 -8.71 8.71
C LYS A 590 -0.93 -9.60 9.83
N LEU A 591 -0.85 -10.91 9.71
CA LEU A 591 -1.11 -11.83 10.82
C LEU A 591 -0.03 -11.64 11.87
N ILE A 592 -0.38 -11.06 13.02
CA ILE A 592 0.56 -10.72 14.09
C ILE A 592 0.79 -11.92 15.00
N GLU A 593 -0.29 -12.62 15.35
CA GLU A 593 -0.24 -13.68 16.34
C GLU A 593 -1.33 -14.71 16.05
N MET A 594 -0.98 -15.98 16.26
CA MET A 594 -1.91 -17.10 16.32
C MET A 594 -2.03 -17.54 17.79
N LEU A 595 -3.25 -17.57 18.30
CA LEU A 595 -3.55 -17.88 19.71
C LEU A 595 -3.95 -19.33 19.95
N VAL A 596 -3.89 -20.16 18.90
CA VAL A 596 -4.31 -21.55 18.93
C VAL A 596 -3.26 -22.42 18.24
N GLU A 597 -3.00 -23.58 18.82
CA GLU A 597 -2.09 -24.58 18.29
C GLU A 597 -2.83 -25.86 17.88
N GLU A 598 -2.16 -26.74 17.14
CA GLU A 598 -2.73 -28.05 16.81
C GLU A 598 -3.02 -28.85 18.10
N GLY A 599 -4.28 -29.27 18.25
CA GLY A 599 -4.75 -30.06 19.37
C GLY A 599 -5.62 -29.31 20.37
N ASP A 600 -5.66 -27.97 20.31
CA ASP A 600 -6.43 -27.12 21.21
C ASP A 600 -7.94 -27.30 21.05
N GLU A 601 -8.67 -27.20 22.16
CA GLU A 601 -10.13 -27.17 22.17
C GLU A 601 -10.62 -25.73 22.31
N ILE A 602 -11.36 -25.26 21.30
CA ILE A 602 -11.87 -23.88 21.27
C ILE A 602 -13.40 -23.86 21.27
N GLN A 603 -13.97 -22.86 21.93
CA GLN A 603 -15.41 -22.61 21.94
C GLN A 603 -15.80 -21.65 20.81
N GLU A 604 -17.10 -21.58 20.49
CA GLU A 604 -17.63 -20.56 19.59
C GLU A 604 -17.29 -19.15 20.11
N ASN A 605 -16.92 -18.25 19.20
CA ASN A 605 -16.45 -16.88 19.44
C ASN A 605 -15.10 -16.73 20.18
N THR A 606 -14.35 -17.82 20.37
CA THR A 606 -12.96 -17.75 20.88
C THR A 606 -12.07 -17.01 19.89
N VAL A 607 -11.22 -16.09 20.37
CA VAL A 607 -10.23 -15.42 19.53
C VAL A 607 -9.13 -16.43 19.18
N ILE A 608 -8.86 -16.60 17.89
CA ILE A 608 -7.88 -17.57 17.39
C ILE A 608 -6.64 -16.91 16.79
N ALA A 609 -6.74 -15.65 16.38
CA ALA A 609 -5.64 -14.92 15.76
C ALA A 609 -5.85 -13.40 15.84
N PHE A 610 -4.75 -12.65 15.75
CA PHE A 610 -4.77 -11.20 15.57
C PHE A 610 -4.20 -10.81 14.22
N ILE A 611 -4.92 -9.96 13.49
CA ILE A 611 -4.47 -9.40 12.23
C ILE A 611 -4.32 -7.89 12.37
N LYS A 612 -3.24 -7.33 11.84
CA LYS A 612 -3.01 -5.89 11.77
C LYS A 612 -3.29 -5.39 10.37
N GLN A 613 -4.25 -4.49 10.25
CA GLN A 613 -4.55 -3.82 9.00
C GLN A 613 -4.74 -2.34 9.25
N MET A 614 -4.18 -1.49 8.37
CA MET A 614 -4.27 -0.02 8.49
C MET A 614 -3.86 0.49 9.89
N LYS A 615 -2.82 -0.11 10.49
CA LYS A 615 -2.32 0.19 11.84
C LYS A 615 -3.30 -0.08 13.00
N MET A 616 -4.33 -0.91 12.78
CA MET A 616 -5.23 -1.42 13.82
C MET A 616 -5.14 -2.93 13.90
N GLU A 617 -5.20 -3.47 15.11
CA GLU A 617 -5.32 -4.90 15.36
C GLU A 617 -6.80 -5.30 15.36
N LEU A 618 -7.14 -6.35 14.64
CA LEU A 618 -8.45 -6.97 14.62
C LEU A 618 -8.33 -8.41 15.10
N GLU A 619 -9.25 -8.77 15.97
CA GLU A 619 -9.43 -10.13 16.46
C GLU A 619 -10.14 -10.98 15.40
N ILE A 620 -9.55 -12.12 15.06
CA ILE A 620 -10.23 -13.18 14.31
C ILE A 620 -10.78 -14.17 15.32
N ARG A 621 -12.10 -14.37 15.29
CA ARG A 621 -12.83 -15.25 16.20
C ARG A 621 -13.34 -16.48 15.46
N SER A 622 -13.27 -17.64 16.12
CA SER A 622 -13.84 -18.87 15.59
C SER A 622 -15.37 -18.78 15.59
N PRO A 623 -16.06 -19.02 14.46
CA PRO A 623 -17.52 -19.03 14.38
C PRO A 623 -18.16 -20.31 14.96
N ARG A 624 -17.36 -21.26 15.47
CA ARG A 624 -17.85 -22.54 16.00
C ARG A 624 -16.91 -23.13 17.05
N ALA A 625 -17.44 -24.04 17.87
CA ALA A 625 -16.65 -24.85 18.79
C ALA A 625 -16.06 -26.07 18.06
N GLY A 626 -14.88 -26.53 18.47
CA GLY A 626 -14.24 -27.70 17.87
C GLY A 626 -12.81 -27.89 18.36
N ARG A 627 -12.20 -29.00 17.95
CA ARG A 627 -10.78 -29.26 18.21
C ARG A 627 -9.95 -28.85 17.00
N VAL A 628 -8.91 -28.05 17.22
CA VAL A 628 -7.97 -27.61 16.18
C VAL A 628 -7.14 -28.80 15.72
N THR A 629 -7.22 -29.13 14.43
CA THR A 629 -6.41 -30.20 13.81
C THR A 629 -5.25 -29.66 13.01
N TRP A 630 -5.26 -28.37 12.71
CA TRP A 630 -4.18 -27.67 12.05
C TRP A 630 -4.32 -26.18 12.31
N ALA A 631 -3.23 -25.48 12.59
CA ALA A 631 -3.16 -24.03 12.71
C ALA A 631 -1.98 -23.51 11.87
N LEU A 632 -2.10 -22.29 11.37
CA LEU A 632 -1.02 -21.64 10.63
C LEU A 632 0.12 -21.25 11.58
N GLU A 633 1.35 -21.66 11.27
CA GLU A 633 2.54 -21.26 12.02
C GLU A 633 3.13 -19.97 11.43
N LEU A 634 3.48 -19.02 12.29
CA LEU A 634 4.14 -17.77 11.89
C LEU A 634 5.66 -18.01 11.77
N GLU A 635 6.22 -17.70 10.60
CA GLU A 635 7.65 -17.88 10.35
C GLU A 635 8.52 -16.79 11.04
N ASN A 636 7.94 -15.66 11.45
CA ASN A 636 8.64 -14.52 12.08
C ASN A 636 7.85 -13.90 13.24
N GLU A 637 8.55 -13.43 14.28
CA GLU A 637 7.97 -12.77 15.47
C GLU A 637 7.27 -11.41 15.15
N GLU A 638 7.57 -10.79 14.00
CA GLU A 638 6.95 -9.52 13.58
C GLU A 638 5.61 -9.70 12.83
N GLY A 639 5.17 -10.94 12.61
CA GLY A 639 3.98 -11.29 11.84
C GLY A 639 4.19 -11.33 10.32
N GLU A 640 3.22 -11.85 9.58
CA GLU A 640 3.31 -12.09 8.13
C GLU A 640 2.15 -11.47 7.34
N ASP A 641 2.40 -10.94 6.14
CA ASP A 641 1.35 -10.41 5.26
C ASP A 641 0.51 -11.54 4.65
N VAL A 642 -0.75 -11.66 5.10
CA VAL A 642 -1.66 -12.71 4.67
C VAL A 642 -2.83 -12.10 3.86
N PRO A 643 -3.06 -12.56 2.61
CA PRO A 643 -4.20 -12.12 1.82
C PRO A 643 -5.52 -12.74 2.31
N GLU A 644 -6.65 -12.11 1.99
CA GLU A 644 -7.99 -12.65 2.25
C GLU A 644 -8.18 -14.10 1.73
N GLY A 645 -8.79 -14.96 2.55
CA GLY A 645 -9.17 -16.33 2.19
C GLY A 645 -8.11 -17.41 2.45
N ILE A 646 -6.96 -17.06 3.02
CA ILE A 646 -5.99 -18.03 3.57
C ILE A 646 -6.56 -18.77 4.76
N LEU A 647 -6.24 -20.06 4.89
CA LEU A 647 -6.63 -20.92 6.01
C LEU A 647 -5.78 -20.57 7.22
N LEU A 648 -6.43 -20.18 8.33
CA LEU A 648 -5.78 -19.91 9.61
C LEU A 648 -5.80 -21.14 10.51
N ALA A 649 -6.94 -21.85 10.56
CA ALA A 649 -7.09 -23.07 11.35
C ALA A 649 -8.11 -24.02 10.73
N GLU A 650 -7.97 -25.32 10.99
CA GLU A 650 -8.94 -26.36 10.66
C GLU A 650 -9.49 -26.99 11.95
N LEU A 651 -10.81 -27.15 12.04
CA LEU A 651 -11.52 -27.64 13.22
C LEU A 651 -12.26 -28.93 12.90
N VAL A 652 -12.25 -29.89 13.82
CA VAL A 652 -13.12 -31.07 13.76
C VAL A 652 -14.15 -31.00 14.88
N ASP A 653 -15.41 -31.25 14.52
CA ASP A 653 -16.53 -31.31 15.46
C ASP A 653 -16.27 -32.39 16.53
N GLN A 654 -16.48 -32.04 17.80
CA GLN A 654 -16.58 -33.04 18.84
C GLN A 654 -17.82 -33.91 18.57
N LYS A 655 -17.64 -35.21 18.36
CA LYS A 655 -18.76 -36.16 18.33
C LYS A 655 -19.58 -35.99 19.61
N PRO A 656 -20.90 -35.74 19.52
CA PRO A 656 -21.75 -35.73 20.70
C PRO A 656 -21.77 -37.14 21.30
N GLY A 657 -21.58 -37.22 22.61
CA GLY A 657 -21.79 -38.43 23.38
C GLY A 657 -23.18 -39.02 23.11
N LEU A 658 -23.18 -40.35 22.98
CA LEU A 658 -24.33 -41.22 22.80
C LEU A 658 -25.42 -40.91 23.86
N HIS A 659 -26.45 -40.12 23.54
CA HIS A 659 -27.79 -40.14 24.18
C HIS A 659 -28.68 -39.04 23.57
N HIS A 660 -29.31 -39.32 22.43
CA HIS A 660 -30.72 -39.00 22.17
C HIS A 660 -31.16 -39.64 20.84
N LEU A 661 -31.75 -40.82 20.95
CA LEU A 661 -32.55 -41.43 19.90
C LEU A 661 -34.00 -40.92 20.03
N ILE A 662 -34.68 -40.93 18.89
CA ILE A 662 -36.13 -40.80 18.64
C ILE A 662 -36.65 -39.36 18.47
N SER A 663 -36.70 -38.90 17.22
CA SER A 663 -37.95 -38.77 16.45
C SER A 663 -37.66 -38.11 15.09
N ASP A 664 -37.67 -38.89 14.00
CA ASP A 664 -38.70 -38.76 12.96
C ASP A 664 -38.36 -39.55 11.69
N ALA A 665 -39.39 -40.31 11.32
CA ALA A 665 -39.59 -41.24 10.22
C ALA A 665 -38.89 -40.96 8.89
N GLU A 666 -38.31 -42.04 8.34
CA GLU A 666 -38.00 -42.24 6.94
C GLU A 666 -39.27 -42.23 6.05
N ILE A 667 -39.12 -41.68 4.84
CA ILE A 667 -39.63 -42.36 3.64
C ILE A 667 -38.41 -42.70 2.78
N VAL A 668 -38.08 -43.98 2.79
CA VAL A 668 -37.12 -44.62 1.89
C VAL A 668 -37.76 -44.78 0.52
N GLN A 669 -37.06 -44.39 -0.55
CA GLN A 669 -37.06 -45.26 -1.73
C GLN A 669 -35.71 -45.22 -2.45
N VAL A 670 -35.13 -46.42 -2.46
CA VAL A 670 -33.88 -46.85 -3.09
C VAL A 670 -34.07 -46.89 -4.61
N ASP A 671 -33.08 -46.45 -5.37
CA ASP A 671 -32.93 -46.89 -6.77
C ASP A 671 -31.57 -47.57 -7.00
N ILE A 672 -31.70 -48.81 -7.47
CA ILE A 672 -30.67 -49.80 -7.78
C ILE A 672 -30.15 -49.55 -9.20
N HIS A 673 -28.86 -49.80 -9.38
CA HIS A 673 -28.12 -49.62 -10.63
C HIS A 673 -28.27 -50.80 -11.61
N LEU A 674 -28.04 -50.49 -12.91
CA LEU A 674 -27.70 -51.33 -14.08
C LEU A 674 -28.86 -51.70 -15.04
N PRO A 675 -28.60 -51.98 -16.34
CA PRO A 675 -27.67 -51.36 -17.29
C PRO A 675 -28.33 -51.05 -18.67
N THR A 676 -27.55 -50.46 -19.57
CA THR A 676 -27.81 -50.22 -21.01
C THR A 676 -28.40 -51.42 -21.77
N THR A 677 -29.51 -51.21 -22.52
CA THR A 677 -29.66 -51.41 -23.99
C THR A 677 -31.15 -51.43 -24.43
N GLU A 678 -31.42 -50.97 -25.66
CA GLU A 678 -32.62 -51.22 -26.49
C GLU A 678 -33.99 -50.62 -26.07
N ILE A 679 -34.30 -49.41 -26.57
CA ILE A 679 -35.70 -49.06 -26.92
C ILE A 679 -35.71 -48.26 -28.24
N SER A 680 -35.44 -48.97 -29.33
CA SER A 680 -35.96 -48.64 -30.66
C SER A 680 -37.06 -49.65 -30.96
N ASN A 681 -38.23 -49.52 -30.32
CA ASN A 681 -39.51 -50.19 -30.69
C ASN A 681 -40.64 -49.95 -29.68
N LEU A 682 -41.06 -48.69 -29.45
CA LEU A 682 -42.35 -48.42 -28.78
C LEU A 682 -43.17 -47.39 -29.56
N GLY A 683 -44.44 -47.76 -29.78
CA GLY A 683 -45.35 -47.19 -30.77
C GLY A 683 -46.11 -45.91 -30.36
N PRO A 684 -46.93 -45.36 -31.28
CA PRO A 684 -47.34 -43.94 -31.29
C PRO A 684 -48.24 -43.50 -30.14
N THR A 685 -48.88 -44.44 -29.44
CA THR A 685 -49.91 -44.15 -28.43
C THR A 685 -49.33 -43.88 -27.04
N THR A 686 -48.08 -44.30 -26.77
CA THR A 686 -47.35 -43.97 -25.53
C THR A 686 -46.62 -42.62 -25.62
N GLN A 687 -46.48 -42.06 -26.84
CA GLN A 687 -45.92 -40.72 -27.07
C GLN A 687 -46.92 -39.58 -26.86
N LEU A 688 -48.22 -39.86 -26.75
CA LEU A 688 -49.25 -38.84 -26.55
C LEU A 688 -49.53 -38.54 -25.07
N GLY A 689 -49.23 -39.47 -24.15
CA GLY A 689 -49.39 -39.28 -22.70
C GLY A 689 -48.29 -38.43 -22.05
N ILE A 690 -47.06 -38.47 -22.57
CA ILE A 690 -45.91 -37.72 -22.03
C ILE A 690 -45.89 -36.27 -22.56
N LYS A 691 -46.59 -36.00 -23.67
CA LYS A 691 -46.73 -34.65 -24.27
C LYS A 691 -47.69 -33.71 -23.53
N THR A 692 -48.54 -34.23 -22.63
CA THR A 692 -49.51 -33.41 -21.87
C THR A 692 -48.95 -32.93 -20.52
N LEU A 693 -47.90 -33.56 -19.98
CA LEU A 693 -47.31 -33.17 -18.69
C LEU A 693 -46.18 -32.14 -18.83
N MET A 694 -45.63 -31.93 -20.02
CA MET A 694 -44.54 -30.97 -20.29
C MET A 694 -45.03 -29.57 -20.74
N LEU A 695 -46.34 -29.32 -20.69
CA LEU A 695 -46.96 -28.04 -21.09
C LEU A 695 -47.36 -27.12 -19.92
N LEU A 696 -46.98 -27.46 -18.69
CA LEU A 696 -47.33 -26.70 -17.47
C LEU A 696 -46.17 -25.99 -16.76
N PHE A 697 -44.92 -26.13 -17.21
CA PHE A 697 -43.76 -25.41 -16.62
C PHE A 697 -42.79 -24.90 -17.69
N GLY A 698 -43.28 -23.97 -18.52
CA GLY A 698 -42.59 -23.46 -19.71
C GLY A 698 -41.17 -22.92 -19.47
N VAL A 699 -40.18 -23.60 -20.04
CA VAL A 699 -38.85 -23.05 -20.36
C VAL A 699 -38.43 -23.63 -21.73
N ARG A 700 -38.17 -22.76 -22.72
CA ARG A 700 -37.70 -23.16 -24.05
C ARG A 700 -36.18 -22.96 -24.18
N LYS A 701 -35.51 -24.04 -24.61
CA LYS A 701 -34.12 -24.06 -25.07
C LYS A 701 -34.12 -24.25 -26.59
N GLN A 702 -33.37 -23.43 -27.33
CA GLN A 702 -33.07 -23.64 -28.75
C GLN A 702 -31.76 -24.43 -28.89
N SER A 703 -31.70 -25.31 -29.90
CA SER A 703 -30.48 -25.95 -30.39
C SER A 703 -30.68 -26.31 -31.89
N PRO A 704 -29.62 -26.70 -32.64
CA PRO A 704 -29.22 -26.04 -33.87
C PRO A 704 -29.36 -26.90 -35.13
N ARG A 705 -29.06 -26.32 -36.31
CA ARG A 705 -28.55 -27.07 -37.47
C ARG A 705 -27.85 -26.17 -38.50
N ALA A 706 -26.71 -26.65 -38.99
CA ALA A 706 -26.09 -26.31 -40.29
C ALA A 706 -26.28 -27.56 -41.21
N MET A 707 -26.12 -27.59 -42.54
CA MET A 707 -25.36 -26.80 -43.53
C MET A 707 -25.99 -26.89 -44.95
N SER A 708 -25.63 -25.89 -45.78
CA SER A 708 -25.32 -25.91 -47.23
C SER A 708 -26.40 -26.26 -48.28
N SER A 709 -26.36 -25.83 -49.54
CA SER A 709 -26.00 -24.59 -50.28
C SER A 709 -25.89 -24.96 -51.76
N THR A 710 -26.58 -24.24 -52.66
CA THR A 710 -26.36 -23.92 -54.10
C THR A 710 -27.74 -23.55 -54.69
N THR A 711 -27.98 -22.58 -55.59
CA THR A 711 -27.23 -22.01 -56.73
C THR A 711 -27.93 -20.73 -57.23
N ASN A 712 -27.16 -19.82 -57.84
CA ASN A 712 -27.44 -18.88 -58.95
C ASN A 712 -28.80 -18.18 -59.13
N THR A 713 -28.78 -16.84 -59.27
CA THR A 713 -29.28 -16.14 -60.47
C THR A 713 -28.74 -14.70 -60.59
N SER A 714 -28.83 -14.17 -61.81
CA SER A 714 -28.00 -13.14 -62.48
C SER A 714 -28.77 -11.88 -62.92
N LEU A 715 -28.00 -10.89 -63.44
CA LEU A 715 -28.35 -9.72 -64.30
C LEU A 715 -28.95 -8.49 -63.60
N SER A 716 -28.78 -7.23 -64.03
CA SER A 716 -27.84 -6.43 -64.86
C SER A 716 -28.48 -5.01 -64.90
N ILE A 717 -27.72 -3.93 -65.20
CA ILE A 717 -28.11 -2.60 -65.76
C ILE A 717 -26.89 -1.68 -65.50
N ALA A 718 -26.04 -1.38 -66.49
CA ALA A 718 -26.13 -0.44 -67.62
C ALA A 718 -25.42 0.90 -67.31
N THR A 719 -24.46 1.19 -68.18
CA THR A 719 -23.47 2.27 -68.20
C THR A 719 -23.95 3.44 -69.06
N THR A 720 -23.61 4.67 -68.67
CA THR A 720 -23.42 5.79 -69.62
C THR A 720 -22.14 6.55 -69.26
N ALA A 721 -21.41 6.94 -70.30
CA ALA A 721 -20.02 7.39 -70.27
C ALA A 721 -19.89 8.91 -70.49
N SER A 722 -18.87 9.51 -69.87
CA SER A 722 -18.18 10.72 -70.34
C SER A 722 -16.68 10.59 -70.06
N ALA A 723 -15.86 11.14 -70.97
CA ALA A 723 -14.42 10.88 -71.15
C ALA A 723 -13.52 11.99 -70.52
N PRO A 724 -12.17 11.96 -70.61
CA PRO A 724 -11.26 12.07 -69.46
C PRO A 724 -10.30 13.28 -69.51
N THR A 725 -9.47 13.50 -68.47
CA THR A 725 -7.99 13.73 -68.51
C THR A 725 -7.47 14.48 -67.27
N THR A 726 -7.01 13.75 -66.23
CA THR A 726 -6.12 14.29 -65.15
C THR A 726 -5.28 13.24 -64.40
N HIS A 727 -5.55 11.93 -64.51
CA HIS A 727 -4.95 10.92 -63.60
C HIS A 727 -3.52 10.43 -63.90
N THR A 728 -2.95 10.68 -65.08
CA THR A 728 -1.63 10.12 -65.45
C THR A 728 -0.44 10.90 -64.87
N GLN A 729 -0.63 12.17 -64.52
CA GLN A 729 0.45 13.01 -63.98
C GLN A 729 0.60 12.81 -62.45
N GLU A 730 -0.53 12.76 -61.73
CA GLU A 730 -0.58 12.49 -60.28
C GLU A 730 -0.02 11.10 -59.92
N THR A 731 -0.24 10.09 -60.76
CA THR A 731 0.26 8.72 -60.53
C THR A 731 1.77 8.59 -60.70
N THR A 732 2.40 9.48 -61.46
CA THR A 732 3.86 9.48 -61.67
C THR A 732 4.55 10.21 -60.52
N GLU A 733 4.00 11.33 -60.05
CA GLU A 733 4.49 12.06 -58.87
C GLU A 733 4.34 11.24 -57.59
N ALA A 734 3.23 10.52 -57.42
CA ALA A 734 3.02 9.62 -56.28
C ALA A 734 4.06 8.48 -56.22
N LYS A 735 4.44 7.91 -57.37
CA LYS A 735 5.49 6.87 -57.43
C LYS A 735 6.87 7.40 -57.05
N VAL A 736 7.21 8.62 -57.49
CA VAL A 736 8.48 9.27 -57.14
C VAL A 736 8.53 9.60 -55.65
N ALA A 737 7.46 10.16 -55.09
CA ALA A 737 7.36 10.46 -53.65
C ALA A 737 7.41 9.19 -52.78
N PHE A 738 6.77 8.11 -53.23
CA PHE A 738 6.82 6.82 -52.55
C PHE A 738 8.22 6.20 -52.55
N THR A 739 8.93 6.29 -53.68
CA THR A 739 10.30 5.77 -53.81
C THR A 739 11.29 6.59 -52.96
N ALA A 740 11.11 7.91 -52.89
CA ALA A 740 11.90 8.78 -52.01
C ALA A 740 11.64 8.47 -50.52
N SER A 741 10.38 8.22 -50.15
CA SER A 741 10.02 7.82 -48.77
C SER A 741 10.62 6.46 -48.40
N LEU A 742 10.57 5.45 -49.30
CA LEU A 742 11.20 4.15 -49.07
C LEU A 742 12.71 4.26 -48.88
N THR A 743 13.36 5.11 -49.67
CA THR A 743 14.81 5.35 -49.55
C THR A 743 15.14 6.02 -48.21
N SER A 744 14.35 7.00 -47.78
CA SER A 744 14.51 7.67 -46.48
C SER A 744 14.25 6.73 -45.30
N VAL A 745 13.23 5.88 -45.38
CA VAL A 745 12.94 4.86 -44.36
C VAL A 745 14.09 3.84 -44.30
N GLY A 746 14.61 3.41 -45.45
CA GLY A 746 15.76 2.50 -45.51
C GLY A 746 17.01 3.08 -44.85
N THR A 747 17.34 4.35 -45.11
CA THR A 747 18.49 5.02 -44.48
C THR A 747 18.31 5.24 -42.98
N ASN A 748 17.09 5.57 -42.53
CA ASN A 748 16.81 5.75 -41.10
C ASN A 748 16.83 4.42 -40.35
N LEU A 749 16.34 3.34 -40.97
CA LEU A 749 16.36 2.00 -40.40
C LEU A 749 17.79 1.46 -40.31
N ASP A 750 18.63 1.67 -41.33
CA ASP A 750 20.05 1.26 -41.29
C ASP A 750 20.83 2.04 -40.23
N ALA A 751 20.52 3.33 -40.03
CA ALA A 751 21.09 4.13 -38.95
C ALA A 751 20.68 3.62 -37.55
N ASP A 752 19.39 3.33 -37.33
CA ASP A 752 18.88 2.79 -36.05
C ASP A 752 19.45 1.39 -35.77
N LEU A 753 19.55 0.52 -36.77
CA LEU A 753 20.14 -0.81 -36.63
C LEU A 753 21.63 -0.76 -36.27
N ARG A 754 22.40 0.17 -36.86
CA ARG A 754 23.81 0.37 -36.50
C ARG A 754 23.95 0.91 -35.07
N GLN A 755 23.09 1.84 -34.67
CA GLN A 755 23.08 2.38 -33.32
C GLN A 755 22.73 1.30 -32.28
N ARG A 756 21.73 0.45 -32.56
CA ARG A 756 21.37 -0.69 -31.70
C ARG A 756 22.45 -1.77 -31.64
N ALA A 757 23.09 -2.08 -32.76
CA ALA A 757 24.23 -3.01 -32.78
C ALA A 757 25.40 -2.49 -31.93
N GLN A 758 25.67 -1.19 -31.98
CA GLN A 758 26.70 -0.57 -31.16
C GLN A 758 26.32 -0.53 -29.67
N ALA A 759 25.05 -0.27 -29.35
CA ALA A 759 24.54 -0.37 -27.98
C ALA A 759 24.63 -1.79 -27.42
N LEU A 760 24.31 -2.81 -28.22
CA LEU A 760 24.46 -4.23 -27.84
C LEU A 760 25.93 -4.59 -27.56
N HIS A 761 26.86 -4.10 -28.39
CA HIS A 761 28.30 -4.34 -28.18
C HIS A 761 28.83 -3.65 -26.91
N ASN A 762 28.38 -2.42 -26.65
CA ASN A 762 28.72 -1.70 -25.42
C ASN A 762 28.15 -2.41 -24.18
N ASN A 763 26.92 -2.92 -24.26
CA ASN A 763 26.28 -3.67 -23.18
C ASN A 763 27.02 -4.99 -22.87
N ASP A 764 27.48 -5.73 -23.89
CA ASP A 764 28.31 -6.94 -23.70
C ASP A 764 29.61 -6.62 -22.93
N GLY A 765 30.23 -5.48 -23.21
CA GLY A 765 31.40 -4.99 -22.47
C GLY A 765 31.10 -4.64 -21.02
N VAL A 766 29.97 -3.97 -20.76
CA VAL A 766 29.53 -3.62 -19.39
C VAL A 766 29.18 -4.87 -18.57
N ILE A 767 28.51 -5.85 -19.18
CA ILE A 767 28.15 -7.12 -18.54
C ILE A 767 29.41 -7.88 -18.12
N LYS A 768 30.42 -7.98 -18.99
CA LYS A 768 31.71 -8.62 -18.65
C LYS A 768 32.41 -7.93 -17.48
N MET A 769 32.38 -6.60 -17.43
CA MET A 769 32.98 -5.84 -16.33
C MET A 769 32.21 -6.04 -15.01
N GLN A 770 30.88 -6.18 -15.08
CA GLN A 770 30.02 -6.50 -13.94
C GLN A 770 30.26 -7.94 -13.44
N GLU A 771 30.39 -8.92 -14.33
CA GLU A 771 30.71 -10.30 -13.98
C GLU A 771 32.07 -10.41 -13.27
N GLU A 772 33.07 -9.67 -13.73
CA GLU A 772 34.39 -9.64 -13.11
C GLU A 772 34.36 -8.98 -11.71
N LYS A 773 33.62 -7.88 -11.56
CA LYS A 773 33.42 -7.22 -10.26
C LYS A 773 32.66 -8.10 -9.28
N LEU A 774 31.65 -8.82 -9.76
CA LEU A 774 30.86 -9.77 -8.95
C LEU A 774 31.74 -10.93 -8.49
N ARG A 775 32.57 -11.50 -9.38
CA ARG A 775 33.52 -12.55 -9.03
C ARG A 775 34.50 -12.13 -7.93
N ASN A 776 35.03 -10.90 -8.00
CA ASN A 776 35.91 -10.37 -6.97
C ASN A 776 35.18 -10.17 -5.63
N THR A 777 33.93 -9.71 -5.67
CA THR A 777 33.11 -9.52 -4.46
C THR A 777 32.80 -10.85 -3.77
N ILE A 778 32.50 -11.90 -4.55
CA ILE A 778 32.28 -13.26 -4.03
C ILE A 778 33.55 -13.78 -3.34
N GLN A 779 34.73 -13.58 -3.93
CA GLN A 779 35.99 -13.99 -3.31
C GLN A 779 36.29 -13.27 -1.99
N ASP A 780 35.98 -11.97 -1.91
CA ASP A 780 36.14 -11.20 -0.67
C ASP A 780 35.15 -11.64 0.41
N LEU A 781 33.89 -11.92 0.05
CA LEU A 781 32.87 -12.44 0.96
C LEU A 781 33.24 -13.83 1.50
N GLU A 782 33.76 -14.71 0.65
CA GLU A 782 34.28 -16.01 1.11
C GLU A 782 35.44 -15.86 2.09
N LYS A 783 36.29 -14.85 1.90
CA LYS A 783 37.40 -14.57 2.82
C LYS A 783 36.89 -14.06 4.16
N GLN A 784 35.91 -13.16 4.17
CA GLN A 784 35.28 -12.66 5.39
C GLN A 784 34.52 -13.75 6.14
N SER A 785 33.80 -14.62 5.44
CA SER A 785 33.10 -15.77 6.03
C SER A 785 34.08 -16.70 6.77
N ARG A 786 35.22 -17.02 6.14
CA ARG A 786 36.28 -17.82 6.79
C ARG A 786 36.91 -17.14 8.01
N GLU A 787 36.97 -15.81 8.04
CA GLU A 787 37.43 -15.07 9.23
C GLU A 787 36.40 -15.10 10.36
N LEU A 788 35.11 -14.97 10.03
CA LEU A 788 34.02 -15.07 10.99
C LEU A 788 33.89 -16.48 11.59
N GLU A 789 34.06 -17.53 10.78
CA GLU A 789 34.10 -18.91 11.28
C GLU A 789 35.23 -19.11 12.30
N LYS A 790 36.43 -18.57 12.02
CA LYS A 790 37.55 -18.62 12.98
C LYS A 790 37.25 -17.86 14.27
N LEU A 791 36.61 -16.69 14.20
CA LEU A 791 36.22 -15.93 15.38
C LEU A 791 35.12 -16.66 16.17
N ALA A 792 34.18 -17.31 15.50
CA ALA A 792 33.13 -18.10 16.13
C ALA A 792 33.70 -19.33 16.85
N ASP A 793 34.71 -19.99 16.26
CA ASP A 793 35.38 -21.13 16.88
C ASP A 793 36.23 -20.70 18.09
N GLN A 794 36.94 -19.56 18.00
CA GLN A 794 37.63 -18.95 19.14
C GLN A 794 36.65 -18.57 20.26
N GLY A 795 35.49 -18.03 19.91
CA GLY A 795 34.42 -17.73 20.86
C GLY A 795 33.86 -18.98 21.55
N ARG A 796 33.66 -20.07 20.80
CA ARG A 796 33.22 -21.37 21.36
C ARG A 796 34.23 -21.97 22.32
N GLU A 797 35.52 -21.81 22.03
CA GLU A 797 36.60 -22.30 22.90
C GLU A 797 36.69 -21.46 24.19
N GLY A 798 36.57 -20.14 24.09
CA GLY A 798 36.48 -19.25 25.25
C GLY A 798 35.23 -19.50 26.13
N LEU A 799 34.08 -19.83 25.52
CA LEU A 799 32.86 -20.21 26.25
C LEU A 799 33.02 -21.52 27.03
N LYS A 800 33.81 -22.48 26.54
CA LYS A 800 34.14 -23.70 27.28
C LYS A 800 35.02 -23.39 28.50
N GLU A 801 36.02 -22.52 28.36
CA GLU A 801 36.88 -22.11 29.49
C GLU A 801 36.07 -21.39 30.58
N VAL A 802 35.09 -20.57 30.21
CA VAL A 802 34.18 -19.92 31.17
C VAL A 802 33.25 -20.93 31.86
N GLY A 803 32.72 -21.90 31.12
CA GLY A 803 31.92 -23.00 31.70
C GLY A 803 32.71 -23.86 32.68
N ASP A 804 33.98 -24.14 32.37
CA ASP A 804 34.88 -24.88 33.28
C ASP A 804 35.19 -24.07 34.55
N LEU A 805 35.39 -22.74 34.44
CA LEU A 805 35.57 -21.86 35.60
C LEU A 805 34.32 -21.79 36.48
N GLN A 806 33.14 -21.82 35.89
CA GLN A 806 31.86 -21.78 36.60
C GLN A 806 31.62 -23.09 37.37
N ASN A 807 31.96 -24.24 36.78
CA ASN A 807 32.00 -25.52 37.48
C ASN A 807 32.98 -25.52 38.66
N TRP A 808 34.16 -24.92 38.50
CA TRP A 808 35.13 -24.78 39.60
C TRP A 808 34.63 -23.88 40.73
N ALA A 809 33.91 -22.81 40.40
CA ALA A 809 33.32 -21.91 41.39
C ALA A 809 32.23 -22.61 42.22
N GLU A 810 31.35 -23.38 41.58
CA GLU A 810 30.32 -24.17 42.27
C GLU A 810 30.94 -25.23 43.21
N LEU A 811 32.02 -25.87 42.78
CA LEU A 811 32.73 -26.88 43.58
C LEU A 811 33.39 -26.26 44.82
N ILE A 812 33.98 -25.07 44.67
CA ILE A 812 34.57 -24.32 45.79
C ILE A 812 33.48 -23.84 46.76
N GLU A 813 32.32 -23.40 46.26
CA GLU A 813 31.20 -22.96 47.10
C GLU A 813 30.62 -24.13 47.93
N GLN A 814 30.52 -25.32 47.31
CA GLN A 814 30.10 -26.54 48.00
C GLN A 814 31.10 -26.98 49.08
N ASP A 815 32.40 -26.91 48.80
CA ASP A 815 33.44 -27.22 49.79
C ASP A 815 33.47 -26.19 50.94
N LEU A 816 33.20 -24.91 50.66
CA LEU A 816 33.10 -23.87 51.68
C LEU A 816 31.93 -24.11 52.64
N LEU A 817 30.77 -24.52 52.11
CA LEU A 817 29.59 -24.87 52.91
C LEU A 817 29.86 -26.07 53.84
N ILE A 818 30.62 -27.07 53.37
CA ILE A 818 31.02 -28.22 54.19
C ILE A 818 31.96 -27.78 55.33
N VAL A 819 32.88 -26.86 55.06
CA VAL A 819 33.79 -26.30 56.07
C VAL A 819 33.02 -25.47 57.10
N GLU A 820 32.06 -24.66 56.67
CA GLU A 820 31.23 -23.84 57.56
C GLU A 820 30.36 -24.72 58.48
N GLU A 821 29.75 -25.78 57.95
CA GLU A 821 28.97 -26.74 58.74
C GLU A 821 29.87 -27.54 59.70
N SER A 822 31.08 -27.90 59.28
CA SER A 822 32.06 -28.58 60.15
C SER A 822 32.53 -27.67 61.30
N LEU A 823 32.72 -26.38 61.05
CA LEU A 823 33.01 -25.36 62.06
C LEU A 823 31.84 -25.16 63.02
N ARG A 824 30.61 -25.12 62.50
CA ARG A 824 29.38 -25.01 63.30
C ARG A 824 29.23 -26.20 64.26
N LEU A 825 29.49 -27.41 63.78
CA LEU A 825 29.45 -28.64 64.60
C LEU A 825 30.56 -28.65 65.66
N ALA A 826 31.76 -28.15 65.34
CA ALA A 826 32.85 -28.02 66.30
C ALA A 826 32.55 -26.98 67.41
N ASP A 827 31.95 -25.84 67.04
CA ASP A 827 31.52 -24.81 68.01
C ASP A 827 30.41 -25.30 68.94
N GLU A 828 29.48 -26.14 68.44
CA GLU A 828 28.45 -26.79 69.26
C GLU A 828 29.03 -27.83 70.24
N GLU A 829 30.13 -28.50 69.86
CA GLU A 829 30.84 -29.47 70.71
C GLU A 829 31.65 -28.76 71.81
N ASP A 830 32.25 -27.61 71.51
CA ASP A 830 32.99 -26.78 72.47
C ASP A 830 32.06 -26.08 73.48
N GLU A 831 30.84 -25.69 73.08
CA GLU A 831 29.81 -25.19 74.01
C GLU A 831 29.33 -26.26 75.00
N LYS A 832 29.22 -27.53 74.57
CA LYS A 832 28.87 -28.65 75.48
C LYS A 832 29.98 -29.01 76.46
N ASN A 833 31.24 -28.78 76.11
CA ASN A 833 32.41 -29.11 76.93
C ASN A 833 32.94 -27.94 77.79
N GLY A 834 32.25 -26.79 77.81
CA GLY A 834 32.57 -25.67 78.69
C GLY A 834 33.90 -24.97 78.40
N ARG A 835 34.42 -25.08 77.16
CA ARG A 835 35.64 -24.37 76.73
C ARG A 835 35.29 -23.02 76.10
N MET A 836 36.15 -22.04 76.36
CA MET A 836 35.92 -20.61 76.10
C MET A 836 35.77 -20.32 74.59
N LYS A 837 34.71 -19.56 74.22
CA LYS A 837 34.42 -19.16 72.83
C LYS A 837 35.62 -18.51 72.13
N TRP A 838 36.04 -19.09 71.02
CA TRP A 838 36.94 -18.44 70.08
C TRP A 838 36.16 -17.36 69.31
N LYS A 839 36.61 -16.09 69.36
CA LYS A 839 36.03 -15.00 68.55
C LYS A 839 37.01 -14.66 67.44
N PRO A 840 36.68 -14.91 66.16
CA PRO A 840 37.49 -14.41 65.06
C PRO A 840 37.26 -12.91 64.86
N GLU A 841 38.35 -12.15 64.76
CA GLU A 841 38.34 -10.74 64.41
C GLU A 841 37.77 -10.50 62.99
N SER A 842 37.14 -9.34 62.87
CA SER A 842 36.37 -8.83 61.74
C SER A 842 37.17 -8.59 60.44
N LYS A 843 37.59 -9.65 59.74
CA LYS A 843 38.17 -9.53 58.38
C LYS A 843 37.81 -10.71 57.47
N LEU A 844 36.52 -10.96 57.22
CA LEU A 844 36.07 -11.91 56.17
C LEU A 844 34.75 -11.48 55.52
N ARG A 845 34.51 -10.16 55.36
CA ARG A 845 33.39 -9.61 54.56
C ARG A 845 33.89 -8.64 53.48
N ARG A 846 34.92 -9.03 52.72
CA ARG A 846 35.39 -8.21 51.59
C ARG A 846 35.63 -8.97 50.29
N TRP A 847 35.20 -10.23 50.23
CA TRP A 847 35.27 -11.07 49.03
C TRP A 847 34.03 -11.96 49.00
N PHE A 848 32.87 -11.32 48.80
CA PHE A 848 31.65 -11.88 48.22
C PHE A 848 30.97 -10.74 47.48
#